data_AF-A0A4Q1RVQ3-F1
#
_entry.id   AF-A0A4Q1RVQ3-F1
#
_cell.length_a   1.000
_cell.length_b   1.000
_cell.length_c   1.000
_cell.angle_alpha   90.00
_cell.angle_beta   90.00
_cell.angle_gamma   90.00
#
_symmetry.space_group_name_H-M   'P 1'
#
loop_
_entity.id
_entity.type
_entity.pdbx_description
1 polymer ?
#
loop_
_entity_poly.entity_id
_entity_poly.type
_entity_poly.pdbx_seq_one_letter_code
_entity_poly.pdbx_strand_id
1 'polypeptide(L)'
;MKTVLLSPRTGSITVADVPAPEVAAGTVVIRNHWSLISAGTERATVATGAKGLIGKARQRPDQVAQLIDSVKRTGLADTYRTVRDRLDRPVQLGYSCAGTVLRTGEGVDDIRPGTRVAAAGARYASHAEIVAVPRNLVVPVPDGVDTRWAAFTTVGAIALQGIHQAEVVPGSRIAVIGLGLLGQITLRLLRAYGYDAVGIDPDPAMVALAESAGLAALPRDADALPGLVQGRWAGAGADAVLITAATPSPDPVEFAGRLARDRATVVVVGDVGVAPPRSSYYHKELTIRYARSYGPGRYDPRFEEGGHPYPEGYVPWTERRNLAEVLRLLETGAVDLADLKPRVFAVTDAADAYEALKPSSGPRDVALLLRYPDTARLPSPPAPGSAPRTWTAPRGTPRIAAIGAGNFATRTLFPELKREGGVAFSWVAGGRGPSAAHQGRRWGFDQVAESVDAGLASGEADCVMVLSRHDSHGRYAARVLRGGSALYCEKPVALTEAELEDVAQAWSASGAPAMAGFNRRFAPAVADLRAALPARAPLQVVYRVFAGRLPADHWYFHPGQGGRLLGEVCHFVDTAAFLAPGRPVRVRAVGVDAADPAVAQSVTLQIAYDDGSSASVVYGGLTPPGAPKELLEVAGDGVAARVDDFRTLTVWRGGRAKTTTYRGAPKGHAAEMRTLVRLVRGESLDTGTAAAAGFASALESSLVTCRAARSLTEDRPVDCAPATPALAKALGRPQLPAAADAGPDPDGRADSLPSAAEVR
;
A
#
# COMPACT_ATOMS: atom_id res chain seq x y z
N MET A 1 20.40 -7.13 1.27
CA MET A 1 19.84 -8.46 1.00
C MET A 1 19.45 -8.56 -0.47
N LYS A 2 19.59 -9.73 -1.07
CA LYS A 2 19.23 -9.98 -2.47
C LYS A 2 17.74 -10.27 -2.63
N THR A 3 17.15 -9.74 -3.70
CA THR A 3 15.78 -10.02 -4.12
C THR A 3 15.68 -10.08 -5.63
N VAL A 4 14.77 -10.91 -6.12
CA VAL A 4 14.47 -11.03 -7.55
C VAL A 4 13.37 -10.05 -7.95
N LEU A 5 13.65 -9.24 -8.97
CA LEU A 5 12.78 -8.19 -9.47
C LEU A 5 12.49 -8.37 -10.96
N LEU A 6 11.23 -8.22 -11.34
CA LEU A 6 10.76 -8.07 -12.71
C LEU A 6 10.65 -6.57 -13.03
N SER A 7 11.26 -6.15 -14.13
CA SER A 7 11.00 -4.84 -14.74
C SER A 7 9.73 -4.92 -15.58
N PRO A 8 8.61 -4.25 -15.21
CA PRO A 8 7.40 -4.26 -16.02
C PRO A 8 7.57 -3.52 -17.35
N ARG A 9 8.60 -2.68 -17.49
CA ARG A 9 8.91 -2.00 -18.75
C ARG A 9 9.52 -2.95 -19.78
N THR A 10 10.56 -3.68 -19.38
CA THR A 10 11.40 -4.48 -20.29
C THR A 10 11.08 -5.97 -20.25
N GLY A 11 10.37 -6.43 -19.22
CA GLY A 11 10.19 -7.86 -18.93
C GLY A 11 11.45 -8.54 -18.36
N SER A 12 12.54 -7.78 -18.13
CA SER A 12 13.80 -8.33 -17.67
C SER A 12 13.76 -8.68 -16.18
N ILE A 13 14.46 -9.75 -15.83
CA ILE A 13 14.57 -10.24 -14.47
C ILE A 13 15.96 -9.92 -13.97
N THR A 14 16.02 -9.37 -12.76
CA THR A 14 17.28 -8.91 -12.16
C THR A 14 17.32 -9.31 -10.70
N VAL A 15 18.51 -9.62 -10.22
CA VAL A 15 18.77 -9.76 -8.78
C VAL A 15 19.31 -8.43 -8.29
N ALA A 16 18.66 -7.84 -7.30
CA ALA A 16 19.02 -6.54 -6.77
C ALA A 16 19.32 -6.61 -5.27
N ASP A 17 20.29 -5.82 -4.84
CA ASP A 17 20.52 -5.54 -3.43
C ASP A 17 19.55 -4.48 -2.93
N VAL A 18 18.81 -4.83 -1.87
CA VAL A 18 17.83 -3.98 -1.21
C VAL A 18 17.96 -4.09 0.31
N PRO A 19 17.49 -3.10 1.09
CA PRO A 19 17.35 -3.21 2.53
C PRO A 19 16.49 -4.40 2.93
N ALA A 20 16.79 -4.99 4.10
CA ALA A 20 15.91 -5.96 4.73
C ALA A 20 14.57 -5.31 5.11
N PRO A 21 13.45 -6.05 5.07
CA PRO A 21 12.17 -5.49 5.50
C PRO A 21 12.16 -5.20 7.01
N GLU A 22 11.51 -4.11 7.40
CA GLU A 22 11.24 -3.82 8.82
C GLU A 22 10.22 -4.80 9.40
N VAL A 23 10.29 -5.02 10.72
CA VAL A 23 9.24 -5.77 11.43
C VAL A 23 8.08 -4.84 11.73
N ALA A 24 6.91 -5.17 11.19
CA ALA A 24 5.65 -4.52 11.50
C ALA A 24 4.80 -5.39 12.45
N ALA A 25 3.85 -4.78 13.15
CA ALA A 25 2.85 -5.52 13.95
C ALA A 25 2.14 -6.57 13.07
N GLY A 26 1.84 -7.73 13.66
CA GLY A 26 1.17 -8.85 12.97
C GLY A 26 2.00 -9.55 11.89
N THR A 27 3.29 -9.23 11.74
CA THR A 27 4.18 -9.84 10.72
C THR A 27 5.26 -10.73 11.32
N VAL A 28 5.71 -11.71 10.54
CA VAL A 28 6.81 -12.62 10.82
C VAL A 28 7.91 -12.34 9.81
N VAL A 29 9.11 -12.03 10.29
CA VAL A 29 10.28 -11.87 9.42
C VAL A 29 11.05 -13.16 9.33
N ILE A 30 11.22 -13.65 8.10
CA ILE A 30 11.72 -14.98 7.78
C ILE A 30 12.98 -14.82 6.92
N ARG A 31 14.05 -15.54 7.29
CA ARG A 31 15.17 -15.81 6.41
C ARG A 31 14.81 -16.99 5.52
N ASN A 32 14.65 -16.76 4.23
CA ASN A 32 14.35 -17.83 3.30
C ASN A 32 15.52 -18.80 3.19
N HIS A 33 15.21 -20.09 3.16
CA HIS A 33 16.15 -21.15 2.76
C HIS A 33 15.86 -21.58 1.33
N TRP A 34 14.56 -21.64 0.99
CA TRP A 34 14.03 -22.06 -0.29
C TRP A 34 12.84 -21.21 -0.71
N SER A 35 12.70 -20.99 -2.01
CA SER A 35 11.45 -20.48 -2.58
C SER A 35 11.15 -21.18 -3.89
N LEU A 36 9.87 -21.38 -4.15
CA LEU A 36 9.39 -22.15 -5.29
C LEU A 36 8.99 -21.21 -6.42
N ILE A 37 9.56 -21.43 -7.61
CA ILE A 37 9.09 -20.81 -8.85
C ILE A 37 8.15 -21.81 -9.53
N SER A 38 6.87 -21.42 -9.66
CA SER A 38 5.90 -22.19 -10.43
C SER A 38 5.96 -21.80 -11.90
N ALA A 39 6.32 -22.77 -12.75
CA ALA A 39 6.52 -22.60 -14.17
C ALA A 39 5.30 -22.03 -14.93
N GLY A 40 4.08 -22.23 -14.41
CA GLY A 40 2.84 -21.69 -15.00
C GLY A 40 2.57 -20.24 -14.60
N THR A 41 2.40 -20.00 -13.30
CA THR A 41 2.00 -18.70 -12.74
C THR A 41 3.03 -17.61 -13.00
N GLU A 42 4.32 -17.92 -12.85
CA GLU A 42 5.36 -16.91 -12.98
C GLU A 42 5.71 -16.61 -14.42
N ARG A 43 5.63 -17.61 -15.31
CA ARG A 43 5.72 -17.39 -16.75
C ARG A 43 4.63 -16.45 -17.25
N ALA A 44 3.39 -16.60 -16.78
CA ALA A 44 2.31 -15.67 -17.11
C ALA A 44 2.67 -14.24 -16.64
N THR A 45 3.19 -14.10 -15.43
CA THR A 45 3.62 -12.81 -14.86
C THR A 45 4.73 -12.15 -15.69
N VAL A 46 5.77 -12.91 -16.07
CA VAL A 46 6.89 -12.45 -16.90
C VAL A 46 6.44 -12.14 -18.34
N ALA A 47 5.61 -12.99 -18.94
CA ALA A 47 5.08 -12.80 -20.30
C ALA A 47 4.20 -11.55 -20.39
N THR A 48 3.42 -11.22 -19.36
CA THR A 48 2.72 -9.94 -19.29
C THR A 48 3.70 -8.77 -19.19
N GLY A 49 4.79 -8.92 -18.42
CA GLY A 49 5.86 -7.92 -18.31
C GLY A 49 6.60 -7.64 -19.62
N ALA A 50 6.85 -8.67 -20.43
CA ALA A 50 7.61 -8.60 -21.69
C ALA A 50 6.83 -7.99 -22.88
N LYS A 51 5.50 -7.84 -22.78
CA LYS A 51 4.70 -7.26 -23.88
C LYS A 51 4.88 -5.75 -24.01
N GLY A 52 4.83 -5.24 -25.25
CA GLY A 52 4.72 -3.80 -25.53
C GLY A 52 3.42 -3.20 -24.99
N LEU A 53 3.34 -1.86 -24.91
CA LEU A 53 2.20 -1.12 -24.33
C LEU A 53 0.84 -1.52 -24.93
N ILE A 54 0.77 -1.69 -26.25
CA ILE A 54 -0.45 -2.10 -26.96
C ILE A 54 -0.85 -3.54 -26.59
N GLY A 55 0.14 -4.44 -26.46
CA GLY A 55 -0.09 -5.82 -26.03
C GLY A 55 -0.58 -5.92 -24.59
N LYS A 56 -0.09 -5.06 -23.69
CA LYS A 56 -0.57 -4.94 -22.30
C LYS A 56 -1.99 -4.38 -22.24
N ALA A 57 -2.29 -3.36 -23.04
CA ALA A 57 -3.61 -2.73 -23.10
C ALA A 57 -4.70 -3.71 -23.58
N ARG A 58 -4.41 -4.54 -24.60
CA ARG A 58 -5.36 -5.55 -25.11
C ARG A 58 -5.76 -6.62 -24.09
N GLN A 59 -4.88 -6.95 -23.13
CA GLN A 59 -5.16 -7.98 -22.11
C GLN A 59 -5.95 -7.46 -20.90
N ARG A 60 -6.08 -6.14 -20.75
CA ARG A 60 -6.74 -5.51 -19.59
C ARG A 60 -7.64 -4.37 -20.04
N PRO A 61 -8.75 -4.68 -20.74
CA PRO A 61 -9.67 -3.67 -21.26
C PRO A 61 -10.29 -2.81 -20.14
N ASP A 62 -10.44 -3.38 -18.94
CA ASP A 62 -10.83 -2.69 -17.70
C ASP A 62 -9.83 -1.58 -17.33
N GLN A 63 -8.53 -1.86 -17.37
CA GLN A 63 -7.48 -0.88 -17.08
C GLN A 63 -7.40 0.21 -18.15
N VAL A 64 -7.76 -0.12 -19.40
CA VAL A 64 -7.86 0.86 -20.49
C VAL A 64 -9.06 1.79 -20.27
N ALA A 65 -10.22 1.27 -19.85
CA ALA A 65 -11.37 2.10 -19.49
C ALA A 65 -11.02 3.05 -18.32
N GLN A 66 -10.39 2.53 -17.26
CA GLN A 66 -9.88 3.35 -16.15
C GLN A 66 -8.86 4.41 -16.61
N LEU A 67 -8.04 4.09 -17.61
CA LEU A 67 -7.09 5.03 -18.21
C LEU A 67 -7.83 6.17 -18.92
N ILE A 68 -8.84 5.85 -19.74
CA ILE A 68 -9.66 6.83 -20.45
C ILE A 68 -10.36 7.76 -19.44
N ASP A 69 -10.91 7.20 -18.37
CA ASP A 69 -11.53 7.99 -17.30
C ASP A 69 -10.51 8.86 -16.56
N SER A 70 -9.29 8.35 -16.34
CA SER A 70 -8.20 9.13 -15.77
C SER A 70 -7.77 10.27 -16.69
N VAL A 71 -7.70 10.05 -18.01
CA VAL A 71 -7.42 11.10 -19.00
C VAL A 71 -8.48 12.19 -18.94
N LYS A 72 -9.77 11.82 -18.90
CA LYS A 72 -10.88 12.78 -18.78
C LYS A 72 -10.81 13.60 -17.49
N ARG A 73 -10.36 13.00 -16.38
CA ARG A 73 -10.32 13.66 -15.06
C ARG A 73 -9.06 14.50 -14.80
N THR A 74 -7.90 14.03 -15.27
CA THR A 74 -6.59 14.59 -14.89
C THR A 74 -5.74 15.05 -16.09
N GLY A 75 -6.22 14.84 -17.32
CA GLY A 75 -5.51 15.20 -18.55
C GLY A 75 -4.52 14.13 -19.02
N LEU A 76 -4.12 14.25 -20.29
CA LEU A 76 -3.23 13.32 -21.00
C LEU A 76 -1.83 13.25 -20.39
N ALA A 77 -1.23 14.40 -20.07
CA ALA A 77 0.15 14.47 -19.60
C ALA A 77 0.35 13.82 -18.21
N ASP A 78 -0.58 14.04 -17.27
CA ASP A 78 -0.54 13.43 -15.93
C ASP A 78 -0.86 11.93 -15.97
N THR A 79 -1.79 11.54 -16.84
CA THR A 79 -2.11 10.12 -17.05
C THR A 79 -0.93 9.38 -17.67
N TYR A 80 -0.27 9.96 -18.68
CA TYR A 80 0.94 9.40 -19.28
C TYR A 80 2.07 9.24 -18.26
N ARG A 81 2.33 10.28 -17.45
CA ARG A 81 3.31 10.20 -16.35
C ARG A 81 2.95 9.10 -15.36
N THR A 82 1.68 8.95 -15.01
CA THR A 82 1.20 7.90 -14.10
C THR A 82 1.45 6.49 -14.62
N VAL A 83 1.17 6.24 -15.90
CA VAL A 83 1.45 4.95 -16.54
C VAL A 83 2.95 4.70 -16.60
N ARG A 84 3.73 5.71 -17.01
CA ARG A 84 5.19 5.61 -17.09
C ARG A 84 5.81 5.27 -15.74
N ASP A 85 5.43 5.98 -14.68
CA ASP A 85 5.87 5.71 -13.31
C ASP A 85 5.50 4.29 -12.84
N ARG A 86 4.32 3.79 -13.21
CA ARG A 86 3.90 2.43 -12.86
C ARG A 86 4.75 1.37 -13.57
N LEU A 87 5.17 1.62 -14.80
CA LEU A 87 6.03 0.73 -15.57
C LEU A 87 7.51 0.81 -15.17
N ASP A 88 7.94 1.95 -14.63
CA ASP A 88 9.28 2.16 -14.08
C ASP A 88 9.53 1.38 -12.78
N ARG A 89 8.47 1.07 -12.03
CA ARG A 89 8.58 0.41 -10.73
C ARG A 89 8.85 -1.08 -10.86
N PRO A 90 9.98 -1.58 -10.33
CA PRO A 90 10.24 -3.01 -10.29
C PRO A 90 9.17 -3.74 -9.46
N VAL A 91 8.78 -4.93 -9.90
CA VAL A 91 7.84 -5.81 -9.19
C VAL A 91 8.64 -6.95 -8.58
N GLN A 92 8.43 -7.19 -7.28
CA GLN A 92 9.02 -8.32 -6.59
C GLN A 92 8.31 -9.61 -7.01
N LEU A 93 9.08 -10.62 -7.42
CA LEU A 93 8.56 -11.94 -7.82
C LEU A 93 8.47 -12.88 -6.62
N GLY A 94 7.76 -13.99 -6.79
CA GLY A 94 7.57 -15.03 -5.77
C GLY A 94 6.34 -14.85 -4.88
N TYR A 95 5.82 -15.99 -4.43
CA TYR A 95 4.64 -16.07 -3.57
C TYR A 95 4.64 -17.28 -2.63
N SER A 96 5.70 -18.10 -2.64
CA SER A 96 5.83 -19.33 -1.85
C SER A 96 7.27 -19.54 -1.44
N CYS A 97 7.53 -19.54 -0.14
CA CYS A 97 8.87 -19.74 0.40
C CYS A 97 8.83 -20.50 1.73
N ALA A 98 9.99 -21.00 2.14
CA ALA A 98 10.18 -21.64 3.44
C ALA A 98 11.57 -21.31 3.99
N GLY A 99 11.65 -21.19 5.31
CA GLY A 99 12.85 -20.69 5.97
C GLY A 99 12.74 -20.68 7.48
N THR A 100 13.57 -19.86 8.11
CA THR A 100 13.64 -19.73 9.58
C THR A 100 13.19 -18.34 10.00
N VAL A 101 12.36 -18.27 11.03
CA VAL A 101 11.94 -16.99 11.65
C VAL A 101 13.14 -16.31 12.28
N LEU A 102 13.39 -15.05 11.88
CA LEU A 102 14.41 -14.19 12.50
C LEU A 102 13.82 -13.35 13.63
N ARG A 103 12.62 -12.80 13.43
CA ARG A 103 11.95 -11.90 14.39
C ARG A 103 10.45 -11.89 14.14
N THR A 104 9.65 -11.69 15.18
CA THR A 104 8.20 -11.48 15.10
C THR A 104 7.84 -10.05 15.50
N GLY A 105 6.78 -9.54 14.88
CA GLY A 105 6.17 -8.27 15.26
C GLY A 105 5.21 -8.43 16.43
N GLU A 106 4.82 -7.30 17.01
CA GLU A 106 3.80 -7.22 18.06
C GLU A 106 2.51 -7.94 17.62
N GLY A 107 1.88 -8.67 18.53
CA GLY A 107 0.66 -9.46 18.26
C GLY A 107 0.89 -10.83 17.62
N VAL A 108 2.15 -11.30 17.54
CA VAL A 108 2.49 -12.65 17.06
C VAL A 108 3.17 -13.44 18.18
N ASP A 109 2.36 -14.14 18.96
CA ASP A 109 2.82 -14.85 20.17
C ASP A 109 2.99 -16.37 19.94
N ASP A 110 2.38 -16.91 18.88
CA ASP A 110 2.36 -18.35 18.57
C ASP A 110 3.54 -18.83 17.71
N ILE A 111 4.36 -17.92 17.18
CA ILE A 111 5.53 -18.22 16.35
C ILE A 111 6.75 -17.56 16.98
N ARG A 112 7.85 -18.30 17.13
CA ARG A 112 9.07 -17.80 17.81
C ARG A 112 10.25 -17.66 16.85
N PRO A 113 11.19 -16.74 17.12
CA PRO A 113 12.49 -16.75 16.44
C PRO A 113 13.15 -18.14 16.51
N GLY A 114 13.78 -18.57 15.41
CA GLY A 114 14.37 -19.90 15.26
C GLY A 114 13.41 -20.97 14.73
N THR A 115 12.09 -20.75 14.77
CA THR A 115 11.12 -21.71 14.21
C THR A 115 11.26 -21.79 12.68
N ARG A 116 11.26 -23.01 12.13
CA ARG A 116 11.16 -23.23 10.67
C ARG A 116 9.71 -23.05 10.24
N VAL A 117 9.49 -22.32 9.15
CA VAL A 117 8.15 -21.95 8.68
C VAL A 117 8.03 -22.05 7.16
N ALA A 118 6.83 -22.34 6.69
CA ALA A 118 6.40 -22.13 5.32
C ALA A 118 5.54 -20.86 5.26
N ALA A 119 5.69 -20.11 4.17
CA ALA A 119 5.03 -18.82 4.01
C ALA A 119 4.44 -18.67 2.61
N ALA A 120 3.29 -18.01 2.56
CA ALA A 120 2.53 -17.73 1.35
C ALA A 120 2.34 -16.22 1.12
N GLY A 121 1.85 -15.89 -0.07
CA GLY A 121 1.37 -14.55 -0.39
C GLY A 121 2.22 -13.85 -1.42
N ALA A 122 1.61 -13.51 -2.56
CA ALA A 122 2.25 -12.67 -3.55
C ALA A 122 2.61 -11.32 -2.90
N ARG A 123 3.83 -10.84 -3.16
CA ARG A 123 4.44 -9.67 -2.52
C ARG A 123 4.86 -9.87 -1.05
N TYR A 124 4.54 -10.98 -0.40
CA TYR A 124 4.97 -11.27 0.97
C TYR A 124 6.06 -12.35 0.96
N ALA A 125 5.67 -13.58 0.61
CA ALA A 125 6.56 -14.73 0.41
C ALA A 125 7.32 -14.66 -0.93
N SER A 126 8.00 -13.53 -1.14
CA SER A 126 8.74 -13.21 -2.36
C SER A 126 10.09 -13.92 -2.47
N HIS A 127 10.65 -13.94 -3.68
CA HIS A 127 12.00 -14.43 -3.95
C HIS A 127 13.06 -13.46 -3.44
N ALA A 128 13.30 -13.48 -2.13
CA ALA A 128 14.28 -12.66 -1.44
C ALA A 128 14.94 -13.42 -0.30
N GLU A 129 16.14 -13.01 0.11
CA GLU A 129 16.85 -13.63 1.24
C GLU A 129 16.10 -13.46 2.57
N ILE A 130 15.46 -12.30 2.79
CA ILE A 130 14.65 -12.02 3.97
C ILE A 130 13.29 -11.47 3.52
N VAL A 131 12.20 -12.00 4.09
CA VAL A 131 10.83 -11.57 3.80
C VAL A 131 10.09 -11.21 5.09
N ALA A 132 9.16 -10.27 5.02
CA ALA A 132 8.20 -9.99 6.09
C ALA A 132 6.81 -10.42 5.63
N VAL A 133 6.22 -11.39 6.34
CA VAL A 133 4.99 -12.05 5.94
C VAL A 133 3.95 -11.90 7.05
N PRO A 134 2.72 -11.45 6.75
CA PRO A 134 1.66 -11.41 7.74
C PRO A 134 1.41 -12.78 8.38
N ARG A 135 1.14 -12.81 9.68
CA ARG A 135 1.14 -14.06 10.48
C ARG A 135 0.15 -15.12 9.99
N ASN A 136 -0.98 -14.72 9.41
CA ASN A 136 -1.99 -15.66 8.92
C ASN A 136 -1.56 -16.37 7.62
N LEU A 137 -0.49 -15.90 6.97
CA LEU A 137 0.12 -16.51 5.79
C LEU A 137 1.37 -17.35 6.15
N VAL A 138 1.59 -17.62 7.45
CA VAL A 138 2.76 -18.36 7.95
C VAL A 138 2.31 -19.55 8.79
N VAL A 139 2.94 -20.69 8.55
CA VAL A 139 2.70 -21.93 9.29
C VAL A 139 4.04 -22.58 9.71
N PRO A 140 4.16 -23.10 10.95
CA PRO A 140 5.34 -23.84 11.38
C PRO A 140 5.57 -25.10 10.53
N VAL A 141 6.82 -25.38 10.19
CA VAL A 141 7.26 -26.60 9.49
C VAL A 141 7.60 -27.65 10.55
N PRO A 142 6.97 -28.84 10.52
CA PRO A 142 7.27 -29.92 11.46
C PRO A 142 8.72 -30.42 11.36
N ASP A 143 9.24 -30.98 12.45
CA ASP A 143 10.63 -31.46 12.55
C ASP A 143 11.00 -32.52 11.50
N GLY A 144 10.05 -33.40 11.16
CA GLY A 144 10.25 -34.44 10.14
C GLY A 144 10.24 -33.94 8.69
N VAL A 145 9.87 -32.68 8.42
CA VAL A 145 9.72 -32.16 7.05
C VAL A 145 10.94 -31.32 6.65
N ASP A 146 11.64 -31.73 5.58
CA ASP A 146 12.70 -30.91 4.96
C ASP A 146 12.09 -29.58 4.48
N THR A 147 12.67 -28.47 4.92
CA THR A 147 12.24 -27.10 4.58
C THR A 147 12.20 -26.86 3.07
N ARG A 148 12.96 -27.62 2.28
CA ARG A 148 12.89 -27.62 0.81
C ARG A 148 11.50 -27.95 0.29
N TRP A 149 10.86 -28.97 0.85
CA TRP A 149 9.52 -29.41 0.44
C TRP A 149 8.43 -28.50 1.00
N ALA A 150 8.68 -27.89 2.17
CA ALA A 150 7.82 -26.86 2.72
C ALA A 150 7.68 -25.62 1.81
N ALA A 151 8.62 -25.37 0.88
CA ALA A 151 8.47 -24.29 -0.10
C ALA A 151 7.33 -24.54 -1.11
N PHE A 152 6.82 -25.77 -1.23
CA PHE A 152 5.69 -26.13 -2.09
C PHE A 152 4.33 -25.93 -1.42
N THR A 153 4.30 -25.63 -0.13
CA THR A 153 3.07 -25.57 0.68
C THR A 153 2.01 -24.63 0.11
N THR A 154 2.40 -23.47 -0.44
CA THR A 154 1.42 -22.55 -1.06
C THR A 154 0.75 -23.14 -2.30
N VAL A 155 1.51 -23.85 -3.15
CA VAL A 155 0.96 -24.49 -4.34
C VAL A 155 0.09 -25.69 -3.96
N GLY A 156 0.50 -26.45 -2.94
CA GLY A 156 -0.34 -27.49 -2.35
C GLY A 156 -1.66 -26.95 -1.80
N ALA A 157 -1.63 -25.78 -1.14
CA ALA A 157 -2.86 -25.17 -0.61
C ALA A 157 -3.80 -24.69 -1.74
N ILE A 158 -3.26 -24.24 -2.88
CA ILE A 158 -4.06 -23.94 -4.09
C ILE A 158 -4.72 -25.22 -4.62
N ALA A 159 -3.97 -26.31 -4.73
CA ALA A 159 -4.50 -27.61 -5.16
C ALA A 159 -5.61 -28.11 -4.21
N LEU A 160 -5.36 -28.05 -2.89
CA LEU A 160 -6.30 -28.46 -1.85
C LEU A 160 -7.59 -27.63 -1.90
N GLN A 161 -7.49 -26.32 -2.09
CA GLN A 161 -8.66 -25.48 -2.27
C GLN A 161 -9.48 -25.89 -3.51
N GLY A 162 -8.80 -26.25 -4.62
CA GLY A 162 -9.47 -26.81 -5.80
C GLY A 162 -10.27 -28.08 -5.48
N ILE A 163 -9.69 -28.97 -4.68
CA ILE A 163 -10.36 -30.20 -4.20
C ILE A 163 -11.57 -29.86 -3.32
N HIS A 164 -11.42 -28.95 -2.35
CA HIS A 164 -12.54 -28.53 -1.50
C HIS A 164 -13.72 -27.93 -2.29
N GLN A 165 -13.43 -27.18 -3.36
CA GLN A 165 -14.49 -26.61 -4.21
C GLN A 165 -15.25 -27.63 -5.04
N ALA A 166 -14.74 -28.85 -5.19
CA ALA A 166 -15.45 -29.92 -5.87
C ALA A 166 -16.66 -30.43 -5.06
N GLU A 167 -16.64 -30.27 -3.73
CA GLU A 167 -17.70 -30.71 -2.80
C GLU A 167 -18.09 -32.19 -3.00
N VAL A 168 -17.08 -33.04 -3.18
CA VAL A 168 -17.24 -34.49 -3.30
C VAL A 168 -16.51 -35.22 -2.17
N VAL A 169 -17.00 -36.41 -1.84
CA VAL A 169 -16.48 -37.23 -0.73
C VAL A 169 -15.39 -38.20 -1.21
N PRO A 170 -14.46 -38.64 -0.33
CA PRO A 170 -13.50 -39.71 -0.65
C PRO A 170 -14.15 -40.91 -1.34
N GLY A 171 -13.42 -41.55 -2.25
CA GLY A 171 -13.95 -42.58 -3.16
C GLY A 171 -14.64 -42.04 -4.42
N SER A 172 -14.90 -40.73 -4.51
CA SER A 172 -15.42 -40.11 -5.74
C SER A 172 -14.38 -40.15 -6.87
N ARG A 173 -14.87 -40.17 -8.11
CA ARG A 173 -14.07 -40.22 -9.34
C ARG A 173 -13.75 -38.80 -9.82
N ILE A 174 -12.46 -38.48 -9.93
CA ILE A 174 -12.03 -37.12 -10.24
C ILE A 174 -11.08 -37.10 -11.43
N ALA A 175 -11.42 -36.32 -12.45
CA ALA A 175 -10.50 -36.05 -13.55
C ALA A 175 -9.73 -34.74 -13.31
N VAL A 176 -8.42 -34.74 -13.53
CA VAL A 176 -7.57 -33.54 -13.44
C VAL A 176 -7.05 -33.19 -14.82
N ILE A 177 -7.45 -32.03 -15.35
CA ILE A 177 -7.02 -31.54 -16.66
C ILE A 177 -5.84 -30.58 -16.49
N GLY A 178 -4.72 -30.91 -17.13
CA GLY A 178 -3.43 -30.25 -16.99
C GLY A 178 -2.61 -30.91 -15.88
N LEU A 179 -1.40 -31.38 -16.21
CA LEU A 179 -0.44 -32.04 -15.33
C LEU A 179 0.91 -31.31 -15.28
N GLY A 180 0.86 -29.98 -15.36
CA GLY A 180 1.93 -29.13 -14.82
C GLY A 180 2.03 -29.28 -13.30
N LEU A 181 2.89 -28.49 -12.65
CA LEU A 181 3.14 -28.61 -11.20
C LEU A 181 1.87 -28.68 -10.33
N LEU A 182 0.92 -27.79 -10.59
CA LEU A 182 -0.34 -27.74 -9.83
C LEU A 182 -1.16 -29.03 -10.01
N GLY A 183 -1.26 -29.55 -11.23
CA GLY A 183 -1.95 -30.81 -11.52
C GLY A 183 -1.25 -32.01 -10.90
N GLN A 184 0.08 -32.04 -10.95
CA GLN A 184 0.90 -33.07 -10.31
C GLN A 184 0.67 -33.14 -8.80
N ILE A 185 0.66 -31.99 -8.12
CA ILE A 185 0.38 -31.92 -6.69
C ILE A 185 -1.08 -32.28 -6.40
N THR A 186 -2.02 -31.82 -7.24
CA THR A 186 -3.45 -32.17 -7.12
C THR A 186 -3.66 -33.68 -7.13
N LEU A 187 -3.05 -34.43 -8.06
CA LEU A 187 -3.18 -35.89 -8.10
C LEU A 187 -2.65 -36.58 -6.83
N ARG A 188 -1.52 -36.11 -6.30
CA ARG A 188 -0.92 -36.64 -5.08
C ARG A 188 -1.84 -36.42 -3.87
N LEU A 189 -2.40 -35.22 -3.75
CA LEU A 189 -3.38 -34.90 -2.72
C LEU A 189 -4.64 -35.76 -2.87
N LEU A 190 -5.21 -35.86 -4.06
CA LEU A 190 -6.38 -36.69 -4.32
C LEU A 190 -6.16 -38.15 -3.92
N ARG A 191 -5.00 -38.72 -4.24
CA ARG A 191 -4.62 -40.08 -3.80
C ARG A 191 -4.51 -40.17 -2.28
N ALA A 192 -3.89 -39.19 -1.62
CA ALA A 192 -3.75 -39.15 -0.16
C ALA A 192 -5.11 -39.10 0.56
N TYR A 193 -6.11 -38.42 -0.01
CA TYR A 193 -7.48 -38.37 0.52
C TYR A 193 -8.36 -39.57 0.10
N GLY A 194 -7.86 -40.51 -0.68
CA GLY A 194 -8.59 -41.70 -1.10
C GLY A 194 -9.61 -41.48 -2.24
N TYR A 195 -9.38 -40.49 -3.11
CA TYR A 195 -10.16 -40.33 -4.34
C TYR A 195 -9.65 -41.23 -5.46
N ASP A 196 -10.53 -41.67 -6.36
CA ASP A 196 -10.15 -42.33 -7.61
C ASP A 196 -9.88 -41.27 -8.68
N ALA A 197 -8.63 -40.81 -8.75
CA ALA A 197 -8.24 -39.72 -9.61
C ALA A 197 -7.51 -40.20 -10.89
N VAL A 198 -7.76 -39.51 -12.00
CA VAL A 198 -7.00 -39.67 -13.25
C VAL A 198 -6.56 -38.32 -13.79
N GLY A 199 -5.27 -38.20 -14.10
CA GLY A 199 -4.67 -37.03 -14.72
C GLY A 199 -4.75 -37.06 -16.24
N ILE A 200 -4.90 -35.89 -16.86
CA ILE A 200 -4.93 -35.76 -18.31
C ILE A 200 -4.08 -34.58 -18.74
N ASP A 201 -3.12 -34.82 -19.64
CA ASP A 201 -2.29 -33.76 -20.24
C ASP A 201 -1.96 -34.05 -21.70
N PRO A 202 -1.89 -33.04 -22.58
CA PRO A 202 -1.41 -33.22 -23.95
C PRO A 202 0.10 -33.51 -24.06
N ASP A 203 0.90 -33.19 -23.04
CA ASP A 203 2.34 -33.40 -23.02
C ASP A 203 2.68 -34.79 -22.46
N PRO A 204 3.19 -35.74 -23.27
CA PRO A 204 3.50 -37.09 -22.81
C PRO A 204 4.52 -37.13 -21.67
N ALA A 205 5.40 -36.13 -21.56
CA ALA A 205 6.35 -36.06 -20.46
C ALA A 205 5.67 -35.80 -19.12
N MET A 206 4.57 -35.03 -19.12
CA MET A 206 3.80 -34.76 -17.89
C MET A 206 2.99 -35.99 -17.46
N VAL A 207 2.48 -36.76 -18.42
CA VAL A 207 1.82 -38.05 -18.18
C VAL A 207 2.81 -39.04 -17.58
N ALA A 208 3.97 -39.24 -18.23
CA ALA A 208 5.01 -40.14 -17.75
C ALA A 208 5.54 -39.76 -16.35
N LEU A 209 5.63 -38.46 -16.04
CA LEU A 209 5.99 -38.00 -14.70
C LEU A 209 4.97 -38.45 -13.65
N ALA A 210 3.66 -38.33 -13.92
CA ALA A 210 2.62 -38.79 -13.01
C ALA A 210 2.63 -40.32 -12.86
N GLU A 211 2.79 -41.06 -13.96
CA GLU A 211 2.87 -42.52 -13.94
C GLU A 211 4.10 -43.02 -13.16
N SER A 212 5.23 -42.34 -13.26
CA SER A 212 6.44 -42.67 -12.49
C SER A 212 6.25 -42.55 -10.97
N ALA A 213 5.25 -41.77 -10.54
CA ALA A 213 4.80 -41.63 -9.16
C ALA A 213 3.72 -42.67 -8.76
N GLY A 214 3.39 -43.59 -9.68
CA GLY A 214 2.28 -44.53 -9.54
C GLY A 214 0.89 -43.87 -9.56
N LEU A 215 0.76 -42.68 -10.16
CA LEU A 215 -0.52 -41.99 -10.31
C LEU A 215 -1.12 -42.32 -11.69
N ALA A 216 -2.43 -42.52 -11.76
CA ALA A 216 -3.10 -42.75 -13.02
C ALA A 216 -3.11 -41.46 -13.86
N ALA A 217 -2.56 -41.52 -15.07
CA ALA A 217 -2.58 -40.43 -16.02
C ALA A 217 -2.78 -40.95 -17.44
N LEU A 218 -3.35 -40.12 -18.31
CA LEU A 218 -3.64 -40.46 -19.70
C LEU A 218 -3.22 -39.29 -20.61
N PRO A 219 -2.68 -39.58 -21.82
CA PRO A 219 -2.44 -38.56 -22.81
C PRO A 219 -3.77 -38.00 -23.31
N ARG A 220 -3.78 -36.70 -23.62
CA ARG A 220 -4.94 -36.05 -24.21
C ARG A 220 -5.08 -36.41 -25.70
N ASP A 221 -5.80 -37.49 -25.99
CA ASP A 221 -6.35 -37.79 -27.32
C ASP A 221 -7.85 -37.40 -27.35
N ALA A 222 -8.26 -36.59 -28.32
CA ALA A 222 -9.59 -35.96 -28.33
C ALA A 222 -10.73 -36.95 -28.61
N ASP A 223 -10.46 -38.07 -29.30
CA ASP A 223 -11.51 -38.94 -29.83
C ASP A 223 -11.69 -40.26 -29.04
N ALA A 224 -10.62 -40.84 -28.48
CA ALA A 224 -10.69 -42.10 -27.73
C ALA A 224 -10.87 -41.93 -26.20
N LEU A 225 -10.51 -40.77 -25.66
CA LEU A 225 -10.33 -40.58 -24.22
C LEU A 225 -11.62 -40.59 -23.39
N PRO A 226 -12.78 -40.05 -23.84
CA PRO A 226 -14.04 -40.23 -23.13
C PRO A 226 -14.39 -41.71 -22.96
N GLY A 227 -14.10 -42.55 -23.96
CA GLY A 227 -14.29 -44.00 -23.90
C GLY A 227 -13.32 -44.71 -22.96
N LEU A 228 -12.06 -44.25 -22.88
CA LEU A 228 -11.07 -44.78 -21.93
C LEU A 228 -11.38 -44.40 -20.47
N VAL A 229 -11.83 -43.17 -20.23
CA VAL A 229 -12.25 -42.69 -18.92
C VAL A 229 -13.56 -43.37 -18.50
N GLN A 230 -14.52 -43.51 -19.42
CA GLN A 230 -15.71 -44.33 -19.19
C GLN A 230 -15.33 -45.79 -18.94
N GLY A 231 -14.38 -46.37 -19.67
CA GLY A 231 -13.89 -47.74 -19.45
C GLY A 231 -13.30 -47.93 -18.05
N ARG A 232 -12.52 -46.96 -17.55
CA ARG A 232 -12.00 -46.95 -16.15
C ARG A 232 -13.13 -46.98 -15.12
N TRP A 233 -14.23 -46.30 -15.41
CA TRP A 233 -15.36 -46.13 -14.51
C TRP A 233 -16.64 -46.81 -14.98
N ALA A 234 -16.51 -47.94 -15.69
CA ALA A 234 -17.60 -48.81 -16.14
C ALA A 234 -18.78 -48.09 -16.83
N GLY A 235 -18.48 -47.16 -17.74
CA GLY A 235 -19.44 -46.37 -18.50
C GLY A 235 -19.84 -45.04 -17.87
N ALA A 236 -19.44 -44.77 -16.63
CA ALA A 236 -19.81 -43.56 -15.93
C ALA A 236 -18.72 -42.47 -15.98
N GLY A 237 -19.13 -41.20 -16.02
CA GLY A 237 -18.22 -40.04 -16.06
C GLY A 237 -17.69 -39.62 -14.68
N ALA A 238 -16.82 -38.60 -14.66
CA ALA A 238 -16.24 -38.06 -13.44
C ALA A 238 -17.30 -37.37 -12.55
N ASP A 239 -17.24 -37.60 -11.24
CA ASP A 239 -18.05 -36.90 -10.24
C ASP A 239 -17.63 -35.43 -10.12
N ALA A 240 -16.34 -35.16 -10.33
CA ALA A 240 -15.81 -33.81 -10.46
C ALA A 240 -14.65 -33.75 -11.47
N VAL A 241 -14.47 -32.58 -12.09
CA VAL A 241 -13.32 -32.30 -12.97
C VAL A 241 -12.59 -31.06 -12.48
N LEU A 242 -11.29 -31.21 -12.16
CA LEU A 242 -10.43 -30.11 -11.72
C LEU A 242 -9.58 -29.63 -12.90
N ILE A 243 -9.73 -28.37 -13.29
CA ILE A 243 -8.96 -27.76 -14.38
C ILE A 243 -7.78 -27.00 -13.78
N THR A 244 -6.57 -27.52 -13.97
CA THR A 244 -5.31 -26.90 -13.50
C THR A 244 -4.42 -26.39 -14.64
N ALA A 245 -4.89 -26.51 -15.88
CA ALA A 245 -4.24 -26.01 -17.08
C ALA A 245 -4.13 -24.47 -17.11
N ALA A 246 -3.23 -23.95 -17.95
CA ALA A 246 -3.09 -22.52 -18.21
C ALA A 246 -3.08 -22.26 -19.72
N THR A 247 -4.17 -21.70 -20.25
CA THR A 247 -4.33 -21.41 -21.69
C THR A 247 -5.48 -20.44 -21.94
N PRO A 248 -5.37 -19.46 -22.85
CA PRO A 248 -6.51 -18.58 -23.16
C PRO A 248 -7.68 -19.33 -23.84
N SER A 249 -7.48 -20.57 -24.28
CA SER A 249 -8.51 -21.38 -24.96
C SER A 249 -9.62 -21.84 -23.99
N PRO A 250 -10.89 -21.87 -24.42
CA PRO A 250 -11.99 -22.47 -23.65
C PRO A 250 -12.00 -24.00 -23.66
N ASP A 251 -11.15 -24.60 -24.49
CA ASP A 251 -11.05 -26.03 -24.72
C ASP A 251 -10.97 -26.91 -23.44
N PRO A 252 -10.21 -26.57 -22.37
CA PRO A 252 -10.24 -27.35 -21.13
C PRO A 252 -11.62 -27.42 -20.47
N VAL A 253 -12.41 -26.35 -20.55
CA VAL A 253 -13.78 -26.27 -19.99
C VAL A 253 -14.75 -27.09 -20.83
N GLU A 254 -14.63 -27.01 -22.16
CA GLU A 254 -15.41 -27.85 -23.07
C GLU A 254 -15.13 -29.34 -22.85
N PHE A 255 -13.85 -29.68 -22.72
CA PHE A 255 -13.40 -31.04 -22.50
C PHE A 255 -13.84 -31.58 -21.13
N ALA A 256 -13.81 -30.77 -20.08
CA ALA A 256 -14.35 -31.13 -18.78
C ALA A 256 -15.83 -31.55 -18.85
N GLY A 257 -16.64 -30.86 -19.65
CA GLY A 257 -18.05 -31.21 -19.86
C GLY A 257 -18.27 -32.57 -20.53
N ARG A 258 -17.30 -33.04 -21.33
CA ARG A 258 -17.33 -34.38 -21.95
C ARG A 258 -17.02 -35.48 -20.93
N LEU A 259 -16.03 -35.25 -20.06
CA LEU A 259 -15.60 -36.20 -19.02
C LEU A 259 -16.59 -36.33 -17.86
N ALA A 260 -17.26 -35.23 -17.51
CA ALA A 260 -18.20 -35.15 -16.41
C ALA A 260 -19.42 -36.08 -16.61
N ARG A 261 -19.87 -36.73 -15.53
CA ARG A 261 -21.21 -37.33 -15.50
C ARG A 261 -22.29 -36.26 -15.29
N ASP A 262 -23.55 -36.66 -15.40
CA ASP A 262 -24.68 -35.82 -15.05
C ASP A 262 -24.56 -35.32 -13.61
N ARG A 263 -24.82 -34.03 -13.40
CA ARG A 263 -24.75 -33.30 -12.12
C ARG A 263 -23.37 -33.31 -11.46
N ALA A 264 -22.31 -33.37 -12.25
CA ALA A 264 -20.95 -33.22 -11.76
C ALA A 264 -20.55 -31.75 -11.59
N THR A 265 -19.47 -31.54 -10.82
CA THR A 265 -18.87 -30.23 -10.60
C THR A 265 -17.59 -30.07 -11.42
N VAL A 266 -17.49 -29.00 -12.19
CA VAL A 266 -16.25 -28.58 -12.86
C VAL A 266 -15.64 -27.42 -12.08
N VAL A 267 -14.42 -27.60 -11.58
CA VAL A 267 -13.71 -26.59 -10.80
C VAL A 267 -12.56 -26.00 -11.62
N VAL A 268 -12.61 -24.70 -11.84
CA VAL A 268 -11.56 -23.93 -12.51
C VAL A 268 -10.57 -23.46 -11.45
N VAL A 269 -9.36 -24.03 -11.48
CA VAL A 269 -8.25 -23.67 -10.57
C VAL A 269 -7.16 -22.92 -11.34
N GLY A 270 -6.87 -23.35 -12.57
CA GLY A 270 -5.92 -22.70 -13.46
C GLY A 270 -6.46 -21.48 -14.20
N ASP A 271 -5.61 -20.87 -15.03
CA ASP A 271 -5.94 -19.68 -15.83
C ASP A 271 -6.36 -20.11 -17.25
N VAL A 272 -7.66 -20.36 -17.42
CA VAL A 272 -8.23 -20.85 -18.69
C VAL A 272 -9.30 -19.93 -19.26
N GLY A 273 -9.50 -19.98 -20.58
CA GLY A 273 -10.72 -19.43 -21.17
C GLY A 273 -11.95 -20.16 -20.60
N VAL A 274 -12.99 -19.42 -20.22
CA VAL A 274 -14.21 -20.02 -19.67
C VAL A 274 -15.40 -19.68 -20.55
N ALA A 275 -15.76 -20.61 -21.42
CA ALA A 275 -16.93 -20.55 -22.29
C ALA A 275 -17.62 -21.93 -22.32
N PRO A 276 -18.40 -22.28 -21.28
CA PRO A 276 -19.02 -23.60 -21.18
C PRO A 276 -20.04 -23.83 -22.30
N PRO A 277 -19.91 -24.91 -23.10
CA PRO A 277 -20.81 -25.18 -24.21
C PRO A 277 -22.17 -25.64 -23.69
N ARG A 278 -23.24 -24.99 -24.17
CA ARG A 278 -24.62 -25.28 -23.74
C ARG A 278 -24.96 -26.76 -23.92
N SER A 279 -24.55 -27.39 -25.01
CA SER A 279 -24.92 -28.78 -25.34
C SER A 279 -24.47 -29.83 -24.30
N SER A 280 -23.37 -29.63 -23.57
CA SER A 280 -22.95 -30.58 -22.53
C SER A 280 -23.31 -30.09 -21.13
N TYR A 281 -23.14 -28.80 -20.84
CA TYR A 281 -23.39 -28.27 -19.50
C TYR A 281 -24.88 -28.19 -19.17
N TYR A 282 -25.73 -27.86 -20.14
CA TYR A 282 -27.19 -27.81 -19.93
C TYR A 282 -27.79 -29.22 -19.83
N HIS A 283 -27.45 -30.12 -20.76
CA HIS A 283 -28.04 -31.47 -20.78
C HIS A 283 -27.63 -32.30 -19.57
N LYS A 284 -26.41 -32.12 -19.05
CA LYS A 284 -25.90 -32.83 -17.88
C LYS A 284 -26.12 -32.08 -16.57
N GLU A 285 -26.75 -30.91 -16.57
CA GLU A 285 -26.92 -30.06 -15.36
C GLU A 285 -25.60 -29.82 -14.59
N LEU A 286 -24.51 -29.49 -15.31
CA LEU A 286 -23.19 -29.33 -14.69
C LEU A 286 -23.07 -28.02 -13.91
N THR A 287 -22.40 -28.09 -12.76
CA THR A 287 -22.03 -26.89 -11.98
C THR A 287 -20.60 -26.48 -12.30
N ILE A 288 -20.37 -25.19 -12.55
CA ILE A 288 -19.00 -24.64 -12.70
C ILE A 288 -18.66 -23.74 -11.50
N ARG A 289 -17.46 -23.93 -10.95
CA ARG A 289 -16.96 -23.17 -9.79
C ARG A 289 -15.55 -22.68 -10.01
N TYR A 290 -15.20 -21.55 -9.39
CA TYR A 290 -13.83 -21.05 -9.35
C TYR A 290 -13.19 -21.32 -8.00
N ALA A 291 -11.98 -21.85 -8.00
CA ALA A 291 -11.17 -21.96 -6.80
C ALA A 291 -10.43 -20.65 -6.54
N ARG A 292 -10.73 -20.00 -5.41
CA ARG A 292 -10.04 -18.77 -4.99
C ARG A 292 -8.65 -19.10 -4.43
N SER A 293 -7.64 -19.22 -5.31
CA SER A 293 -6.23 -19.43 -4.91
C SER A 293 -6.12 -20.51 -3.81
N TYR A 294 -5.45 -20.23 -2.69
CA TYR A 294 -5.31 -21.15 -1.55
C TYR A 294 -6.42 -21.04 -0.49
N GLY A 295 -7.54 -20.36 -0.77
CA GLY A 295 -8.79 -20.47 -0.01
C GLY A 295 -9.33 -19.21 0.68
N PRO A 296 -10.35 -19.36 1.53
CA PRO A 296 -10.91 -18.30 2.38
C PRO A 296 -9.83 -17.56 3.19
N GLY A 297 -9.90 -16.23 3.19
CA GLY A 297 -8.89 -15.33 3.76
C GLY A 297 -8.23 -14.50 2.66
N ARG A 298 -8.01 -15.12 1.51
CA ARG A 298 -7.42 -14.47 0.34
C ARG A 298 -8.24 -13.27 -0.11
N TYR A 299 -7.55 -12.13 -0.28
CA TYR A 299 -8.13 -10.83 -0.65
C TYR A 299 -8.98 -10.16 0.44
N ASP A 300 -8.95 -10.64 1.69
CA ASP A 300 -9.49 -9.93 2.85
C ASP A 300 -8.33 -9.33 3.65
N PRO A 301 -8.05 -8.02 3.55
CA PRO A 301 -6.96 -7.38 4.28
C PRO A 301 -7.08 -7.51 5.80
N ARG A 302 -8.28 -7.70 6.35
CA ARG A 302 -8.46 -7.91 7.80
C ARG A 302 -7.90 -9.26 8.22
N PHE A 303 -8.05 -10.28 7.37
CA PHE A 303 -7.49 -11.61 7.61
C PHE A 303 -6.00 -11.64 7.28
N GLU A 304 -5.62 -11.26 6.05
CA GLU A 304 -4.23 -11.35 5.59
C GLU A 304 -3.33 -10.38 6.35
N GLU A 305 -3.61 -9.08 6.32
CA GLU A 305 -2.73 -8.04 6.90
C GLU A 305 -3.04 -7.77 8.38
N GLY A 306 -4.33 -7.73 8.75
CA GLY A 306 -4.78 -7.46 10.12
C GLY A 306 -4.63 -8.63 11.08
N GLY A 307 -4.35 -9.84 10.58
CA GLY A 307 -4.15 -11.02 11.43
C GLY A 307 -5.43 -11.54 12.11
N HIS A 308 -6.61 -11.02 11.76
CA HIS A 308 -7.87 -11.43 12.37
C HIS A 308 -8.32 -12.81 11.84
N PRO A 309 -8.54 -13.82 12.71
CA PRO A 309 -9.01 -15.12 12.27
C PRO A 309 -10.50 -15.07 11.89
N TYR A 310 -10.94 -16.02 11.07
CA TYR A 310 -12.37 -16.30 10.93
C TYR A 310 -12.84 -17.25 12.04
N PRO A 311 -14.12 -17.19 12.43
CA PRO A 311 -14.72 -18.19 13.29
C PRO A 311 -14.62 -19.58 12.66
N GLU A 312 -13.85 -20.49 13.27
CA GLU A 312 -13.52 -21.80 12.69
C GLU A 312 -14.76 -22.65 12.37
N GLY A 313 -15.80 -22.58 13.22
CA GLY A 313 -17.06 -23.32 12.99
C GLY A 313 -17.84 -22.88 11.74
N TYR A 314 -17.57 -21.69 11.20
CA TYR A 314 -18.21 -21.17 9.99
C TYR A 314 -17.29 -21.23 8.77
N VAL A 315 -15.99 -21.07 8.97
CA VAL A 315 -14.97 -21.12 7.90
C VAL A 315 -13.89 -22.13 8.29
N PRO A 316 -14.14 -23.44 8.11
CA PRO A 316 -13.25 -24.47 8.61
C PRO A 316 -11.91 -24.47 7.87
N TRP A 317 -11.91 -24.25 6.55
CA TRP A 317 -10.73 -24.29 5.70
C TRP A 317 -10.29 -22.89 5.28
N THR A 318 -9.50 -22.23 6.12
CA THR A 318 -8.83 -20.97 5.76
C THR A 318 -7.56 -21.24 4.96
N GLU A 319 -7.02 -20.21 4.31
CA GLU A 319 -5.71 -20.28 3.67
C GLU A 319 -4.62 -20.82 4.60
N ARG A 320 -4.57 -20.35 5.84
CA ARG A 320 -3.60 -20.82 6.85
C ARG A 320 -3.77 -22.32 7.13
N ARG A 321 -5.01 -22.79 7.27
CA ARG A 321 -5.28 -24.20 7.52
C ARG A 321 -4.94 -25.07 6.32
N ASN A 322 -5.20 -24.61 5.10
CA ASN A 322 -4.80 -25.32 3.89
C ASN A 322 -3.26 -25.45 3.81
N LEU A 323 -2.51 -24.42 4.19
CA LEU A 323 -1.04 -24.51 4.28
C LEU A 323 -0.60 -25.54 5.34
N ALA A 324 -1.22 -25.50 6.53
CA ALA A 324 -0.90 -26.43 7.61
C ALA A 324 -1.19 -27.89 7.22
N GLU A 325 -2.29 -28.14 6.52
CA GLU A 325 -2.67 -29.48 6.10
C GLU A 325 -1.71 -30.08 5.07
N VAL A 326 -1.20 -29.26 4.14
CA VAL A 326 -0.16 -29.72 3.21
C VAL A 326 1.10 -30.13 3.97
N LEU A 327 1.53 -29.36 4.97
CA LEU A 327 2.68 -29.73 5.81
C LEU A 327 2.42 -31.01 6.61
N ARG A 328 1.22 -31.20 7.13
CA ARG A 328 0.83 -32.45 7.82
C ARG A 328 0.91 -33.64 6.87
N LEU A 329 0.44 -33.52 5.63
CA LEU A 329 0.51 -34.60 4.63
C LEU A 329 1.94 -34.94 4.20
N LEU A 330 2.82 -33.94 4.14
CA LEU A 330 4.26 -34.15 3.93
C LEU A 330 4.91 -34.84 5.13
N GLU A 331 4.57 -34.44 6.35
CA GLU A 331 5.07 -35.02 7.59
C GLU A 331 4.69 -36.50 7.73
N THR A 332 3.44 -36.84 7.43
CA THR A 332 2.98 -38.24 7.50
C THR A 332 3.47 -39.09 6.32
N GLY A 333 4.16 -38.50 5.33
CA GLY A 333 4.55 -39.17 4.09
C GLY A 333 3.38 -39.57 3.19
N ALA A 334 2.18 -39.03 3.45
CA ALA A 334 1.00 -39.30 2.62
C ALA A 334 1.11 -38.62 1.25
N VAL A 335 1.90 -37.54 1.18
CA VAL A 335 2.32 -36.89 -0.06
C VAL A 335 3.84 -36.87 -0.11
N ASP A 336 4.41 -37.34 -1.22
CA ASP A 336 5.83 -37.20 -1.55
C ASP A 336 5.97 -36.32 -2.81
N LEU A 337 6.96 -35.43 -2.78
CA LEU A 337 7.28 -34.48 -3.84
C LEU A 337 8.69 -34.70 -4.43
N ALA A 338 9.46 -35.66 -3.91
CA ALA A 338 10.85 -35.89 -4.31
C ALA A 338 10.99 -36.25 -5.80
N ASP A 339 9.99 -36.94 -6.33
CA ASP A 339 9.93 -37.41 -7.72
C ASP A 339 9.66 -36.29 -8.74
N LEU A 340 9.16 -35.13 -8.30
CA LEU A 340 9.04 -33.94 -9.14
C LEU A 340 10.40 -33.37 -9.58
N LYS A 341 11.50 -33.82 -8.94
CA LYS A 341 12.90 -33.51 -9.29
C LYS A 341 13.11 -32.03 -9.66
N PRO A 342 12.76 -31.08 -8.77
CA PRO A 342 12.89 -29.67 -9.08
C PRO A 342 14.35 -29.30 -9.32
N ARG A 343 14.62 -28.56 -10.40
CA ARG A 343 15.95 -27.98 -10.61
C ARG A 343 16.19 -26.86 -9.62
N VAL A 344 17.41 -26.80 -9.11
CA VAL A 344 17.82 -25.84 -8.08
C VAL A 344 18.76 -24.81 -8.68
N PHE A 345 18.50 -23.54 -8.39
CA PHE A 345 19.35 -22.42 -8.73
C PHE A 345 19.70 -21.64 -7.45
N ALA A 346 20.86 -21.01 -7.40
CA ALA A 346 21.11 -20.01 -6.36
C ALA A 346 20.27 -18.76 -6.64
N VAL A 347 19.91 -17.99 -5.62
CA VAL A 347 19.17 -16.72 -5.79
C VAL A 347 19.92 -15.74 -6.73
N THR A 348 21.25 -15.79 -6.78
CA THR A 348 22.07 -14.98 -7.69
C THR A 348 21.83 -15.29 -9.15
N ASP A 349 21.43 -16.53 -9.44
CA ASP A 349 21.26 -17.06 -10.79
C ASP A 349 19.77 -17.12 -11.16
N ALA A 350 18.94 -16.33 -10.46
CA ALA A 350 17.50 -16.33 -10.67
C ALA A 350 17.14 -16.00 -12.13
N ALA A 351 17.87 -15.10 -12.80
CA ALA A 351 17.64 -14.81 -14.21
C ALA A 351 17.71 -16.08 -15.08
N ASP A 352 18.71 -16.94 -14.85
CA ASP A 352 18.88 -18.21 -15.56
C ASP A 352 17.75 -19.20 -15.23
N ALA A 353 17.26 -19.19 -13.99
CA ALA A 353 16.10 -20.00 -13.60
C ALA A 353 14.86 -19.64 -14.44
N TYR A 354 14.59 -18.36 -14.69
CA TYR A 354 13.47 -17.95 -15.53
C TYR A 354 13.70 -18.17 -17.02
N GLU A 355 14.95 -18.10 -17.49
CA GLU A 355 15.29 -18.50 -18.87
C GLU A 355 15.07 -19.99 -19.09
N ALA A 356 15.36 -20.83 -18.09
CA ALA A 356 15.07 -22.26 -18.11
C ALA A 356 13.57 -22.57 -18.19
N LEU A 357 12.69 -21.66 -17.74
CA LEU A 357 11.25 -21.84 -17.90
C LEU A 357 10.78 -21.69 -19.35
N LYS A 358 11.54 -21.05 -20.25
CA LYS A 358 11.07 -20.81 -21.63
C LYS A 358 10.96 -22.14 -22.40
N PRO A 359 9.93 -22.30 -23.25
CA PRO A 359 9.71 -23.56 -23.98
C PRO A 359 10.87 -23.99 -24.89
N SER A 360 11.73 -23.05 -25.29
CA SER A 360 12.88 -23.26 -26.19
C SER A 360 14.13 -23.83 -25.52
N SER A 361 14.13 -24.03 -24.20
CA SER A 361 15.35 -24.22 -23.40
C SER A 361 15.68 -25.68 -23.01
N GLY A 362 14.94 -26.68 -23.53
CA GLY A 362 15.18 -28.12 -23.25
C GLY A 362 13.99 -28.83 -22.59
N PRO A 363 14.21 -29.95 -21.86
CA PRO A 363 13.15 -30.69 -21.17
C PRO A 363 12.37 -29.78 -20.21
N ARG A 364 11.04 -29.94 -20.15
CA ARG A 364 10.17 -29.09 -19.33
C ARG A 364 10.29 -29.43 -17.84
N ASP A 365 10.96 -28.56 -17.10
CA ASP A 365 10.92 -28.58 -15.64
C ASP A 365 9.54 -28.14 -15.13
N VAL A 366 8.89 -28.99 -14.31
CA VAL A 366 7.61 -28.64 -13.69
C VAL A 366 7.77 -27.66 -12.54
N ALA A 367 8.88 -27.74 -11.81
CA ALA A 367 9.17 -26.90 -10.66
C ALA A 367 10.65 -26.49 -10.64
N LEU A 368 10.91 -25.23 -10.25
CA LEU A 368 12.25 -24.74 -9.97
C LEU A 368 12.32 -24.23 -8.53
N LEU A 369 13.45 -24.43 -7.87
CA LEU A 369 13.71 -23.92 -6.53
C LEU A 369 14.86 -22.92 -6.56
N LEU A 370 14.66 -21.78 -5.90
CA LEU A 370 15.76 -20.89 -5.54
C LEU A 370 16.26 -21.25 -4.15
N ARG A 371 17.57 -21.46 -4.03
CA ARG A 371 18.29 -21.65 -2.77
C ARG A 371 18.90 -20.33 -2.31
N TYR A 372 18.84 -20.09 -1.01
CA TYR A 372 19.40 -18.91 -0.36
C TYR A 372 20.56 -19.28 0.56
N PRO A 373 21.53 -18.36 0.77
CA PRO A 373 22.61 -18.59 1.71
C PRO A 373 22.15 -18.41 3.16
N ASP A 374 22.71 -19.20 4.08
CA ASP A 374 22.39 -19.12 5.52
C ASP A 374 22.98 -17.88 6.22
N THR A 375 23.69 -17.03 5.48
CA THR A 375 24.42 -15.87 6.01
C THR A 375 23.57 -14.61 6.16
N ALA A 376 22.37 -14.56 5.58
CA ALA A 376 21.50 -13.39 5.69
C ALA A 376 21.09 -13.15 7.15
N ARG A 377 21.27 -11.92 7.63
CA ARG A 377 20.92 -11.51 8.99
C ARG A 377 20.14 -10.21 8.94
N LEU A 378 19.30 -9.99 9.96
CA LEU A 378 18.74 -8.67 10.20
C LEU A 378 19.87 -7.74 10.67
N PRO A 379 19.81 -6.45 10.28
CA PRO A 379 20.63 -5.43 10.92
C PRO A 379 20.44 -5.50 12.42
N SER A 380 21.53 -5.35 13.19
CA SER A 380 21.38 -5.16 14.62
C SER A 380 20.64 -3.85 14.85
N PRO A 381 19.66 -3.80 15.77
CA PRO A 381 19.10 -2.52 16.18
C PRO A 381 20.27 -1.63 16.67
N PRO A 382 20.28 -0.33 16.32
CA PRO A 382 21.31 0.55 16.85
C PRO A 382 21.27 0.51 18.38
N ALA A 383 22.44 0.57 19.00
CA ALA A 383 22.54 0.59 20.46
C ALA A 383 21.71 1.76 21.00
N PRO A 384 20.88 1.56 22.06
CA PRO A 384 20.19 2.66 22.70
C PRO A 384 21.24 3.60 23.30
N GLY A 385 21.42 4.77 22.71
CA GLY A 385 22.34 5.76 23.28
C GLY A 385 23.02 6.64 22.25
N SER A 386 22.34 7.72 21.88
CA SER A 386 23.01 9.02 21.85
C SER A 386 22.18 9.97 22.70
N ALA A 387 22.83 10.80 23.49
CA ALA A 387 22.12 11.90 24.16
C ALA A 387 21.39 12.72 23.08
N PRO A 388 20.18 13.24 23.37
CA PRO A 388 19.44 14.04 22.39
C PRO A 388 20.35 15.15 21.86
N ARG A 389 20.61 15.12 20.55
CA ARG A 389 21.42 16.15 19.91
C ARG A 389 20.58 17.41 19.87
N THR A 390 21.10 18.51 20.38
CA THR A 390 20.49 19.82 20.16
C THR A 390 20.58 20.13 18.67
N TRP A 391 19.44 20.39 18.04
CA TRP A 391 19.42 20.77 16.64
C TRP A 391 20.19 22.08 16.42
N THR A 392 21.00 22.11 15.36
CA THR A 392 21.68 23.32 14.89
C THR A 392 21.49 23.46 13.39
N ALA A 393 21.26 24.68 12.92
CA ALA A 393 21.16 24.94 11.48
C ALA A 393 22.46 24.51 10.76
N PRO A 394 22.35 23.86 9.59
CA PRO A 394 23.52 23.43 8.83
C PRO A 394 24.27 24.64 8.27
N ARG A 395 25.62 24.58 8.30
CA ARG A 395 26.49 25.61 7.72
C ARG A 395 26.64 25.52 6.20
N GLY A 396 26.13 24.44 5.59
CA GLY A 396 26.22 24.16 4.16
C GLY A 396 24.86 23.80 3.57
N THR A 397 24.86 23.11 2.43
CA THR A 397 23.64 22.61 1.80
C THR A 397 22.88 21.67 2.75
N PRO A 398 21.64 21.99 3.15
CA PRO A 398 20.84 21.12 4.01
C PRO A 398 20.68 19.72 3.43
N ARG A 399 20.85 18.71 4.29
CA ARG A 399 20.72 17.29 3.96
C ARG A 399 19.34 16.80 4.41
N ILE A 400 18.52 16.41 3.44
CA ILE A 400 17.14 15.95 3.64
C ILE A 400 17.09 14.43 3.54
N ALA A 401 16.55 13.79 4.57
CA ALA A 401 16.19 12.38 4.54
C ALA A 401 14.69 12.18 4.39
N ALA A 402 14.27 10.97 3.96
CA ALA A 402 12.87 10.63 3.80
C ALA A 402 12.55 9.25 4.39
N ILE A 403 11.51 9.20 5.23
CA ILE A 403 10.86 7.98 5.69
C ILE A 403 9.61 7.79 4.84
N GLY A 404 9.68 6.85 3.89
CA GLY A 404 8.68 6.65 2.86
C GLY A 404 8.96 7.50 1.60
N ALA A 405 8.81 6.87 0.45
CA ALA A 405 8.92 7.52 -0.86
C ALA A 405 7.74 7.09 -1.75
N GLY A 406 6.53 7.27 -1.23
CA GLY A 406 5.28 6.87 -1.87
C GLY A 406 4.90 7.72 -3.09
N ASN A 407 3.70 7.49 -3.60
CA ASN A 407 3.18 8.23 -4.77
C ASN A 407 3.15 9.74 -4.55
N PHE A 408 2.73 10.19 -3.36
CA PHE A 408 2.60 11.61 -3.07
C PHE A 408 3.96 12.31 -3.03
N ALA A 409 4.90 11.78 -2.22
CA ALA A 409 6.28 12.26 -2.15
C ALA A 409 6.94 12.39 -3.54
N THR A 410 6.81 11.36 -4.36
CA THR A 410 7.50 11.26 -5.66
C THR A 410 6.84 12.06 -6.78
N ARG A 411 5.57 12.44 -6.64
CA ARG A 411 4.84 13.22 -7.65
C ARG A 411 4.68 14.68 -7.30
N THR A 412 4.77 15.00 -6.02
CA THR A 412 4.45 16.33 -5.50
C THR A 412 5.68 16.90 -4.80
N LEU A 413 6.11 16.33 -3.67
CA LEU A 413 7.11 16.98 -2.81
C LEU A 413 8.53 16.98 -3.37
N PHE A 414 9.05 15.83 -3.80
CA PHE A 414 10.42 15.72 -4.33
C PHE A 414 10.66 16.55 -5.60
N PRO A 415 9.71 16.63 -6.57
CA PRO A 415 9.81 17.60 -7.67
C PRO A 415 9.94 19.05 -7.21
N GLU A 416 9.13 19.48 -6.23
CA GLU A 416 9.16 20.85 -5.72
C GLU A 416 10.48 21.14 -4.98
N LEU A 417 10.96 20.22 -4.13
CA LEU A 417 12.27 20.34 -3.47
C LEU A 417 13.42 20.42 -4.47
N LYS A 418 13.40 19.59 -5.51
CA LYS A 418 14.42 19.62 -6.56
C LYS A 418 14.39 20.93 -7.36
N ARG A 419 13.21 21.51 -7.57
CA ARG A 419 13.05 22.79 -8.28
C ARG A 419 13.50 23.97 -7.42
N GLU A 420 13.19 23.97 -6.13
CA GLU A 420 13.67 24.97 -5.18
C GLU A 420 15.21 24.94 -5.09
N GLY A 421 15.79 23.73 -5.11
CA GLY A 421 17.23 23.55 -5.13
C GLY A 421 17.90 23.87 -3.81
N GLY A 422 19.24 23.79 -3.78
CA GLY A 422 20.02 24.09 -2.59
C GLY A 422 19.74 23.17 -1.39
N VAL A 423 19.36 21.92 -1.66
CA VAL A 423 19.30 20.79 -0.71
C VAL A 423 19.96 19.56 -1.32
N ALA A 424 20.48 18.67 -0.48
CA ALA A 424 21.00 17.37 -0.85
C ALA A 424 20.13 16.27 -0.23
N PHE A 425 19.98 15.13 -0.91
CA PHE A 425 19.22 13.99 -0.38
C PHE A 425 20.17 13.02 0.32
N SER A 426 20.07 12.88 1.64
CA SER A 426 20.96 12.02 2.44
C SER A 426 20.54 10.56 2.34
N TRP A 427 19.50 10.16 3.06
CA TRP A 427 19.03 8.77 3.05
C TRP A 427 17.53 8.65 2.87
N VAL A 428 17.12 7.55 2.26
CA VAL A 428 15.72 7.13 2.20
C VAL A 428 15.54 5.79 2.92
N ALA A 429 14.51 5.70 3.74
CA ALA A 429 14.15 4.50 4.48
C ALA A 429 12.63 4.26 4.43
N GLY A 430 12.18 3.08 4.85
CA GLY A 430 10.76 2.75 4.95
C GLY A 430 10.10 2.34 3.63
N GLY A 431 8.93 1.71 3.74
CA GLY A 431 8.28 0.99 2.63
C GLY A 431 8.93 -0.38 2.38
N ARG A 432 8.51 -1.06 1.30
CA ARG A 432 9.12 -2.33 0.89
C ARG A 432 10.52 -2.07 0.34
N GLY A 433 11.53 -2.85 0.75
CA GLY A 433 12.95 -2.66 0.37
C GLY A 433 13.20 -2.29 -1.10
N PRO A 434 12.61 -2.99 -2.10
CA PRO A 434 12.75 -2.63 -3.51
C PRO A 434 12.26 -1.23 -3.88
N SER A 435 11.18 -0.76 -3.25
CA SER A 435 10.63 0.57 -3.49
C SER A 435 11.58 1.65 -2.99
N ALA A 436 12.12 1.50 -1.77
CA ALA A 436 13.09 2.44 -1.22
C ALA A 436 14.35 2.49 -2.10
N ALA A 437 14.87 1.33 -2.52
CA ALA A 437 16.05 1.27 -3.38
C ALA A 437 15.84 1.92 -4.75
N HIS A 438 14.69 1.67 -5.39
CA HIS A 438 14.35 2.30 -6.67
C HIS A 438 14.21 3.82 -6.52
N GLN A 439 13.51 4.28 -5.47
CA GLN A 439 13.30 5.70 -5.25
C GLN A 439 14.58 6.43 -4.84
N GLY A 440 15.44 5.79 -4.05
CA GLY A 440 16.76 6.32 -3.69
C GLY A 440 17.59 6.64 -4.91
N ARG A 441 17.73 5.68 -5.83
CA ARG A 441 18.43 5.89 -7.11
C ARG A 441 17.77 6.95 -8.00
N ARG A 442 16.44 6.94 -8.12
CA ARG A 442 15.70 7.87 -8.99
C ARG A 442 15.86 9.32 -8.55
N TRP A 443 15.89 9.58 -7.25
CA TRP A 443 15.93 10.93 -6.69
C TRP A 443 17.33 11.37 -6.27
N GLY A 444 18.32 10.47 -6.30
CA GLY A 444 19.70 10.77 -5.95
C GLY A 444 19.93 10.89 -4.45
N PHE A 445 19.30 10.00 -3.66
CA PHE A 445 19.67 9.85 -2.25
C PHE A 445 21.05 9.19 -2.16
N ASP A 446 21.92 9.73 -1.31
CA ASP A 446 23.27 9.19 -1.09
C ASP A 446 23.21 7.73 -0.58
N GLN A 447 22.21 7.41 0.24
CA GLN A 447 22.05 6.09 0.85
C GLN A 447 20.59 5.60 0.83
N VAL A 448 20.43 4.28 0.75
CA VAL A 448 19.17 3.61 1.04
C VAL A 448 19.37 2.91 2.38
N ALA A 449 18.88 3.52 3.46
CA ALA A 449 19.15 3.04 4.81
C ALA A 449 18.51 1.67 5.04
N GLU A 450 19.19 0.83 5.83
CA GLU A 450 18.72 -0.53 6.14
C GLU A 450 17.43 -0.55 6.96
N SER A 451 17.21 0.50 7.75
CA SER A 451 16.01 0.78 8.52
C SER A 451 15.92 2.27 8.79
N VAL A 452 14.74 2.74 9.21
CA VAL A 452 14.56 4.11 9.71
C VAL A 452 15.55 4.40 10.84
N ASP A 453 15.77 3.44 11.73
CA ASP A 453 16.68 3.58 12.87
C ASP A 453 18.13 3.76 12.48
N ALA A 454 18.61 2.97 11.50
CA ALA A 454 19.95 3.13 10.97
C ALA A 454 20.13 4.50 10.32
N GLY A 455 19.12 4.98 9.58
CA GLY A 455 19.13 6.32 8.99
C GLY A 455 19.17 7.44 10.04
N LEU A 456 18.35 7.33 11.09
CA LEU A 456 18.36 8.32 12.18
C LEU A 456 19.69 8.30 12.95
N ALA A 457 20.23 7.12 13.23
CA ALA A 457 21.47 6.94 13.97
C ALA A 457 22.71 7.43 13.21
N SER A 458 22.68 7.51 11.87
CA SER A 458 23.80 8.04 11.09
C SER A 458 24.06 9.53 11.37
N GLY A 459 23.03 10.27 11.79
CA GLY A 459 23.13 11.69 12.07
C GLY A 459 23.49 12.55 10.84
N GLU A 460 23.35 12.00 9.63
CA GLU A 460 23.70 12.68 8.37
C GLU A 460 22.63 13.64 7.84
N ALA A 461 21.43 13.63 8.42
CA ALA A 461 20.29 14.41 7.96
C ALA A 461 19.97 15.58 8.90
N ASP A 462 19.92 16.78 8.34
CA ASP A 462 19.52 18.00 9.04
C ASP A 462 18.00 18.07 9.23
N CYS A 463 17.27 17.46 8.29
CA CYS A 463 15.81 17.34 8.30
C CYS A 463 15.37 15.97 7.80
N VAL A 464 14.38 15.38 8.46
CA VAL A 464 13.76 14.12 8.06
C VAL A 464 12.30 14.36 7.70
N MET A 465 11.92 13.95 6.50
CA MET A 465 10.55 13.98 6.00
C MET A 465 9.84 12.65 6.30
N VAL A 466 8.78 12.65 7.11
CA VAL A 466 7.90 11.51 7.35
C VAL A 466 6.78 11.52 6.32
N LEU A 467 6.86 10.62 5.33
CA LEU A 467 6.01 10.54 4.13
C LEU A 467 5.43 9.12 3.92
N SER A 468 5.25 8.39 5.02
CA SER A 468 4.81 6.99 5.06
C SER A 468 3.27 6.88 5.04
N ARG A 469 2.71 5.75 5.49
CA ARG A 469 1.25 5.63 5.68
C ARG A 469 0.85 6.24 7.02
N HIS A 470 -0.41 6.67 7.13
CA HIS A 470 -0.90 7.49 8.25
C HIS A 470 -0.64 6.85 9.62
N ASP A 471 -0.82 5.52 9.73
CA ASP A 471 -0.63 4.70 10.94
C ASP A 471 0.79 4.77 11.52
N SER A 472 1.75 5.24 10.74
CA SER A 472 3.16 5.29 11.14
C SER A 472 3.68 6.70 11.40
N HIS A 473 2.90 7.74 11.08
CA HIS A 473 3.35 9.13 11.14
C HIS A 473 3.74 9.54 12.56
N GLY A 474 2.84 9.40 13.53
CA GLY A 474 3.08 9.83 14.92
C GLY A 474 4.32 9.17 15.52
N ARG A 475 4.44 7.84 15.35
CA ARG A 475 5.61 7.07 15.78
C ARG A 475 6.91 7.58 15.16
N TYR A 476 6.97 7.76 13.83
CA TYR A 476 8.20 8.20 13.18
C TYR A 476 8.51 9.67 13.46
N ALA A 477 7.51 10.55 13.51
CA ALA A 477 7.67 11.96 13.86
C ALA A 477 8.30 12.13 15.25
N ALA A 478 7.78 11.41 16.25
CA ALA A 478 8.32 11.46 17.60
C ALA A 478 9.76 10.92 17.66
N ARG A 479 10.10 9.87 16.89
CA ARG A 479 11.47 9.34 16.81
C ARG A 479 12.45 10.30 16.16
N VAL A 480 12.06 10.94 15.06
CA VAL A 480 12.86 11.98 14.39
C VAL A 480 13.20 13.10 15.37
N LEU A 481 12.18 13.61 16.07
CA LEU A 481 12.33 14.70 17.02
C LEU A 481 13.25 14.31 18.20
N ARG A 482 13.09 13.11 18.77
CA ARG A 482 14.00 12.59 19.80
C ARG A 482 15.45 12.45 19.32
N GLY A 483 15.65 12.15 18.04
CA GLY A 483 16.97 12.11 17.41
C GLY A 483 17.61 13.48 17.20
N GLY A 484 16.85 14.58 17.33
CA GLY A 484 17.36 15.94 17.22
C GLY A 484 17.42 16.51 15.79
N SER A 485 16.86 15.82 14.80
CA SER A 485 16.74 16.37 13.43
C SER A 485 15.50 17.25 13.30
N ALA A 486 15.53 18.21 12.37
CA ALA A 486 14.31 18.93 11.99
C ALA A 486 13.29 17.94 11.39
N LEU A 487 12.00 18.23 11.58
CA LEU A 487 10.91 17.38 11.13
C LEU A 487 10.09 18.06 10.04
N TYR A 488 9.83 17.33 8.95
CA TYR A 488 8.65 17.55 8.13
C TYR A 488 7.75 16.33 8.21
N CYS A 489 6.51 16.47 8.68
CA CYS A 489 5.57 15.34 8.73
C CYS A 489 4.41 15.56 7.78
N GLU A 490 4.21 14.66 6.82
CA GLU A 490 2.98 14.67 6.03
C GLU A 490 1.76 14.50 6.94
N LYS A 491 0.61 15.01 6.48
CA LYS A 491 -0.63 14.92 7.26
C LYS A 491 -1.28 13.54 7.10
N PRO A 492 -2.03 13.07 8.11
CA PRO A 492 -2.16 13.65 9.45
C PRO A 492 -0.88 13.44 10.28
N VAL A 493 -0.58 14.33 11.22
CA VAL A 493 0.62 14.19 12.08
C VAL A 493 0.53 12.93 12.95
N ALA A 494 -0.68 12.60 13.40
CA ALA A 494 -1.00 11.44 14.22
C ALA A 494 -2.45 11.02 13.96
N LEU A 495 -2.79 9.76 14.25
CA LEU A 495 -4.17 9.26 14.17
C LEU A 495 -4.87 9.24 15.52
N THR A 496 -4.10 9.22 16.60
CA THR A 496 -4.64 9.22 17.96
C THR A 496 -4.09 10.38 18.78
N GLU A 497 -4.83 10.76 19.82
CA GLU A 497 -4.36 11.79 20.76
C GLU A 497 -3.11 11.35 21.52
N ALA A 498 -2.97 10.07 21.84
CA ALA A 498 -1.79 9.53 22.50
C ALA A 498 -0.53 9.67 21.63
N GLU A 499 -0.64 9.36 20.33
CA GLU A 499 0.45 9.60 19.37
C GLU A 499 0.77 11.09 19.24
N LEU A 500 -0.26 11.94 19.19
CA LEU A 500 -0.09 13.39 19.09
C LEU A 500 0.62 13.97 20.32
N GLU A 501 0.28 13.47 21.50
CA GLU A 501 0.95 13.80 22.75
C GLU A 501 2.42 13.35 22.75
N ASP A 502 2.71 12.15 22.25
CA ASP A 502 4.09 11.65 22.12
C ASP A 502 4.94 12.56 21.22
N VAL A 503 4.37 12.99 20.08
CA VAL A 503 5.01 13.93 19.16
C VAL A 503 5.22 15.30 19.82
N ALA A 504 4.21 15.81 20.53
CA ALA A 504 4.27 17.10 21.21
C ALA A 504 5.35 17.12 22.32
N GLN A 505 5.46 16.03 23.09
CA GLN A 505 6.50 15.85 24.10
C GLN A 505 7.89 15.77 23.46
N ALA A 506 8.04 14.96 22.42
CA ALA A 506 9.31 14.83 21.69
C ALA A 506 9.76 16.16 21.09
N TRP A 507 8.85 16.92 20.48
CA TRP A 507 9.14 18.23 19.90
C TRP A 507 9.55 19.26 20.96
N SER A 508 8.83 19.28 22.09
CA SER A 508 9.12 20.18 23.21
C SER A 508 10.49 19.89 23.83
N ALA A 509 10.90 18.62 23.88
CA ALA A 509 12.19 18.21 24.43
C ALA A 509 13.35 18.45 23.45
N SER A 510 13.14 18.31 22.14
CA SER A 510 14.22 18.38 21.15
C SER A 510 14.68 19.80 20.83
N GLY A 511 13.77 20.77 20.91
CA GLY A 511 14.04 22.13 20.45
C GLY A 511 14.08 22.28 18.92
N ALA A 512 14.03 21.19 18.16
CA ALA A 512 14.21 21.18 16.71
C ALA A 512 13.05 21.89 15.96
N PRO A 513 13.31 22.51 14.80
CA PRO A 513 12.27 22.98 13.90
C PRO A 513 11.39 21.82 13.43
N ALA A 514 10.09 22.06 13.33
CA ALA A 514 9.13 21.10 12.83
C ALA A 514 8.12 21.80 11.92
N MET A 515 7.63 21.09 10.91
CA MET A 515 6.57 21.54 10.02
C MET A 515 5.69 20.35 9.64
N ALA A 516 4.39 20.60 9.42
CA ALA A 516 3.46 19.58 8.97
C ALA A 516 2.99 19.88 7.52
N GLY A 517 2.58 18.82 6.81
CA GLY A 517 2.18 18.80 5.40
C GLY A 517 0.88 19.53 5.05
N PHE A 518 0.57 20.64 5.72
CA PHE A 518 -0.66 21.40 5.54
C PHE A 518 -0.50 22.46 4.44
N ASN A 519 -0.33 21.98 3.21
CA ASN A 519 -0.01 22.76 2.02
C ASN A 519 -0.97 23.95 1.73
N ARG A 520 -2.22 23.90 2.20
CA ARG A 520 -3.28 24.88 1.90
C ARG A 520 -2.95 26.27 2.46
N ARG A 521 -2.27 26.33 3.60
CA ARG A 521 -1.78 27.56 4.24
C ARG A 521 -0.83 28.36 3.35
N PHE A 522 -0.11 27.64 2.47
CA PHE A 522 0.89 28.19 1.55
C PHE A 522 0.32 28.48 0.16
N ALA A 523 -0.97 28.22 -0.08
CA ALA A 523 -1.58 28.54 -1.37
C ALA A 523 -1.68 30.07 -1.53
N PRO A 524 -1.25 30.65 -2.67
CA PRO A 524 -1.31 32.10 -2.88
C PRO A 524 -2.70 32.69 -2.62
N ALA A 525 -3.76 32.02 -3.07
CA ALA A 525 -5.14 32.44 -2.82
C ALA A 525 -5.53 32.47 -1.33
N VAL A 526 -4.97 31.59 -0.51
CA VAL A 526 -5.23 31.52 0.94
C VAL A 526 -4.37 32.55 1.69
N ALA A 527 -3.13 32.77 1.26
CA ALA A 527 -2.28 33.83 1.79
C ALA A 527 -2.87 35.22 1.52
N ASP A 528 -3.29 35.48 0.29
CA ASP A 528 -3.95 36.74 -0.10
C ASP A 528 -5.29 36.92 0.62
N LEU A 529 -6.06 35.83 0.79
CA LEU A 529 -7.28 35.81 1.59
C LEU A 529 -6.98 36.24 3.03
N ARG A 530 -6.01 35.61 3.69
CA ARG A 530 -5.61 35.95 5.07
C ARG A 530 -5.18 37.41 5.19
N ALA A 531 -4.40 37.92 4.24
CA ALA A 531 -3.97 39.32 4.23
C ALA A 531 -5.13 40.31 4.04
N ALA A 532 -6.22 39.89 3.39
CA ALA A 532 -7.41 40.71 3.19
C ALA A 532 -8.38 40.69 4.38
N LEU A 533 -8.23 39.76 5.32
CA LEU A 533 -9.10 39.62 6.49
C LEU A 533 -8.65 40.53 7.65
N PRO A 534 -9.58 40.95 8.53
CA PRO A 534 -9.25 41.68 9.75
C PRO A 534 -8.41 40.79 10.69
N ALA A 535 -7.38 41.35 11.31
CA ALA A 535 -6.45 40.56 12.14
C ALA A 535 -7.03 40.09 13.49
N ARG A 536 -8.07 40.75 14.02
CA ARG A 536 -8.58 40.53 15.39
C ARG A 536 -10.11 40.46 15.50
N ALA A 537 -10.82 40.36 14.38
CA ALA A 537 -12.28 40.30 14.40
C ALA A 537 -12.78 38.85 14.24
N PRO A 538 -13.90 38.47 14.88
CA PRO A 538 -14.49 37.16 14.69
C PRO A 538 -14.83 36.90 13.22
N LEU A 539 -14.54 35.70 12.74
CA LEU A 539 -14.77 35.28 11.37
C LEU A 539 -15.80 34.14 11.30
N GLN A 540 -16.59 34.15 10.24
CA GLN A 540 -17.37 33.00 9.80
C GLN A 540 -16.65 32.37 8.60
N VAL A 541 -16.23 31.11 8.75
CA VAL A 541 -15.53 30.34 7.72
C VAL A 541 -16.43 29.20 7.22
N VAL A 542 -16.59 29.07 5.91
CA VAL A 542 -17.28 27.95 5.27
C VAL A 542 -16.34 27.31 4.26
N TYR A 543 -16.02 26.02 4.45
CA TYR A 543 -15.18 25.26 3.53
C TYR A 543 -15.96 24.05 3.00
N ARG A 544 -16.32 24.08 1.71
CA ARG A 544 -16.97 22.98 1.00
C ARG A 544 -15.98 22.22 0.12
N VAL A 545 -16.02 20.90 0.21
CA VAL A 545 -15.14 20.01 -0.55
C VAL A 545 -15.94 18.87 -1.16
N PHE A 546 -15.85 18.72 -2.48
CA PHE A 546 -16.42 17.62 -3.24
C PHE A 546 -15.31 16.68 -3.69
N ALA A 547 -15.10 15.62 -2.92
CA ALA A 547 -13.94 14.76 -3.05
C ALA A 547 -14.22 13.44 -3.80
N GLY A 548 -15.48 13.19 -4.17
CA GLY A 548 -15.92 12.01 -4.90
C GLY A 548 -15.81 10.69 -4.13
N ARG A 549 -16.45 9.64 -4.65
CA ARG A 549 -16.53 8.35 -3.97
C ARG A 549 -15.27 7.53 -4.14
N LEU A 550 -14.74 7.02 -3.03
CA LEU A 550 -13.68 6.02 -3.03
C LEU A 550 -14.28 4.61 -3.07
N PRO A 551 -13.65 3.66 -3.80
CA PRO A 551 -13.99 2.24 -3.73
C PRO A 551 -13.94 1.70 -2.29
N ALA A 552 -14.77 0.71 -1.97
CA ALA A 552 -14.85 0.14 -0.63
C ALA A 552 -13.54 -0.55 -0.18
N ASP A 553 -12.72 -1.00 -1.13
CA ASP A 553 -11.41 -1.62 -0.92
C ASP A 553 -10.25 -0.61 -0.92
N HIS A 554 -10.54 0.70 -0.87
CA HIS A 554 -9.50 1.72 -0.82
C HIS A 554 -8.78 1.71 0.54
N TRP A 555 -7.45 1.88 0.51
CA TRP A 555 -6.59 1.75 1.69
C TRP A 555 -6.93 2.69 2.85
N TYR A 556 -7.61 3.83 2.58
CA TYR A 556 -8.11 4.73 3.63
C TYR A 556 -9.02 4.02 4.64
N PHE A 557 -9.75 3.00 4.19
CA PHE A 557 -10.71 2.25 4.97
C PHE A 557 -10.10 0.99 5.60
N HIS A 558 -8.79 0.76 5.42
CA HIS A 558 -8.11 -0.32 6.12
C HIS A 558 -8.04 0.03 7.62
N PRO A 559 -8.12 -0.98 8.51
CA PRO A 559 -7.98 -0.78 9.95
C PRO A 559 -6.72 0.04 10.29
N GLY A 560 -6.88 1.05 11.15
CA GLY A 560 -5.77 1.88 11.60
C GLY A 560 -5.31 2.99 10.64
N GLN A 561 -5.95 3.21 9.48
CA GLN A 561 -5.55 4.29 8.55
C GLN A 561 -6.31 5.62 8.74
N GLY A 562 -7.32 5.64 9.61
CA GLY A 562 -8.03 6.85 10.04
C GLY A 562 -9.10 7.39 9.10
N GLY A 563 -9.40 6.70 7.99
CA GLY A 563 -10.47 7.10 7.07
C GLY A 563 -10.23 8.46 6.41
N ARG A 564 -11.28 9.03 5.81
CA ARG A 564 -11.19 10.35 5.16
C ARG A 564 -11.15 11.48 6.16
N LEU A 565 -11.74 11.31 7.34
CA LEU A 565 -11.78 12.35 8.36
C LEU A 565 -10.37 12.69 8.86
N LEU A 566 -9.63 11.71 9.37
CA LEU A 566 -8.27 11.95 9.84
C LEU A 566 -7.30 12.13 8.66
N GLY A 567 -7.50 11.41 7.57
CA GLY A 567 -6.59 11.41 6.43
C GLY A 567 -6.69 12.62 5.48
N GLU A 568 -7.88 13.17 5.25
CA GLU A 568 -8.11 14.22 4.23
C GLU A 568 -8.82 15.46 4.79
N VAL A 569 -9.83 15.30 5.65
CA VAL A 569 -10.60 16.43 6.22
C VAL A 569 -9.74 17.31 7.13
N CYS A 570 -8.69 16.74 7.74
CA CYS A 570 -7.71 17.48 8.52
C CYS A 570 -7.14 18.70 7.79
N HIS A 571 -7.00 18.68 6.46
CA HIS A 571 -6.55 19.85 5.68
C HIS A 571 -7.49 21.06 5.83
N PHE A 572 -8.79 20.83 5.93
CA PHE A 572 -9.80 21.88 5.92
C PHE A 572 -10.06 22.40 7.33
N VAL A 573 -9.98 21.51 8.33
CA VAL A 573 -9.90 21.90 9.75
C VAL A 573 -8.69 22.82 9.95
N ASP A 574 -7.55 22.41 9.42
CA ASP A 574 -6.31 23.17 9.47
C ASP A 574 -6.39 24.52 8.77
N THR A 575 -6.94 24.57 7.56
CA THR A 575 -7.09 25.84 6.82
C THR A 575 -8.03 26.79 7.54
N ALA A 576 -9.12 26.29 8.13
CA ALA A 576 -10.04 27.11 8.91
C ALA A 576 -9.37 27.67 10.17
N ALA A 577 -8.62 26.84 10.90
CA ALA A 577 -7.86 27.27 12.08
C ALA A 577 -6.74 28.25 11.73
N PHE A 578 -6.13 28.13 10.55
CA PHE A 578 -5.15 29.08 10.05
C PHE A 578 -5.75 30.45 9.71
N LEU A 579 -7.05 30.53 9.38
CA LEU A 579 -7.72 31.78 9.04
C LEU A 579 -8.35 32.47 10.26
N ALA A 580 -8.90 31.69 11.19
CA ALA A 580 -9.49 32.20 12.42
C ALA A 580 -8.42 32.85 13.33
N PRO A 581 -8.67 34.04 13.91
CA PRO A 581 -7.76 34.66 14.88
C PRO A 581 -7.67 33.90 16.21
N GLY A 582 -8.78 33.32 16.67
CA GLY A 582 -8.89 32.57 17.91
C GLY A 582 -8.49 31.11 17.82
N ARG A 583 -8.61 30.41 18.94
CA ARG A 583 -8.28 28.98 19.09
C ARG A 583 -9.54 28.13 19.10
N PRO A 584 -9.54 26.95 18.47
CA PRO A 584 -10.68 26.04 18.51
C PRO A 584 -11.00 25.60 19.95
N VAL A 585 -12.24 25.76 20.40
CA VAL A 585 -12.70 25.36 21.74
C VAL A 585 -13.69 24.21 21.72
N ARG A 586 -14.42 24.02 20.60
CA ARG A 586 -15.42 22.96 20.49
C ARG A 586 -15.59 22.52 19.05
N VAL A 587 -15.78 21.22 18.85
CA VAL A 587 -16.10 20.64 17.54
C VAL A 587 -17.31 19.72 17.63
N ARG A 588 -18.16 19.77 16.61
CA ARG A 588 -19.23 18.80 16.35
C ARG A 588 -19.08 18.26 14.95
N ALA A 589 -19.02 16.94 14.79
CA ALA A 589 -18.96 16.27 13.50
C ALA A 589 -20.17 15.36 13.30
N VAL A 590 -20.76 15.37 12.11
CA VAL A 590 -21.88 14.51 11.71
C VAL A 590 -21.52 13.78 10.43
N GLY A 591 -21.69 12.46 10.41
CA GLY A 591 -21.50 11.61 9.24
C GLY A 591 -22.79 11.51 8.43
N VAL A 592 -22.67 11.54 7.11
CA VAL A 592 -23.83 11.46 6.20
C VAL A 592 -24.06 10.04 5.71
N ASP A 593 -23.00 9.28 5.51
CA ASP A 593 -23.03 7.95 4.88
C ASP A 593 -22.61 6.80 5.80
N ALA A 594 -21.98 7.10 6.93
CA ALA A 594 -21.69 6.15 8.00
C ALA A 594 -21.49 6.87 9.34
N ALA A 595 -21.81 6.17 10.43
CA ALA A 595 -21.52 6.64 11.79
C ALA A 595 -20.05 6.39 12.20
N ASP A 596 -19.42 5.35 11.66
CA ASP A 596 -18.01 5.03 11.93
C ASP A 596 -17.08 5.95 11.11
N PRO A 597 -16.24 6.78 11.75
CA PRO A 597 -15.26 7.64 11.08
C PRO A 597 -14.31 6.89 10.15
N ALA A 598 -14.00 5.62 10.44
CA ALA A 598 -13.05 4.83 9.67
C ALA A 598 -13.56 4.51 8.26
N VAL A 599 -14.87 4.50 8.04
CA VAL A 599 -15.50 4.18 6.75
C VAL A 599 -16.36 5.32 6.19
N ALA A 600 -16.65 6.35 6.98
CA ALA A 600 -17.36 7.54 6.53
C ALA A 600 -16.60 8.23 5.37
N GLN A 601 -17.31 8.47 4.27
CA GLN A 601 -16.75 9.24 3.15
C GLN A 601 -17.30 10.66 3.11
N SER A 602 -18.41 10.94 3.79
CA SER A 602 -19.04 12.26 3.83
C SER A 602 -19.31 12.69 5.26
N VAL A 603 -18.80 13.86 5.61
CA VAL A 603 -18.81 14.38 6.99
C VAL A 603 -18.97 15.90 6.95
N THR A 604 -19.74 16.42 7.91
CA THR A 604 -19.87 17.86 8.17
C THR A 604 -19.34 18.19 9.56
N LEU A 605 -18.48 19.20 9.69
CA LEU A 605 -17.97 19.71 10.97
C LEU A 605 -18.48 21.12 11.23
N GLN A 606 -18.76 21.40 12.51
CA GLN A 606 -18.89 22.73 13.07
C GLN A 606 -17.83 22.93 14.15
N ILE A 607 -17.03 23.99 14.03
CA ILE A 607 -15.95 24.33 14.95
C ILE A 607 -16.23 25.72 15.52
N ALA A 608 -16.20 25.85 16.83
CA ALA A 608 -16.28 27.14 17.53
C ALA A 608 -14.90 27.53 18.07
N TYR A 609 -14.62 28.83 18.08
CA TYR A 609 -13.36 29.40 18.55
C TYR A 609 -13.59 30.32 19.76
N ASP A 610 -12.54 30.53 20.57
CA ASP A 610 -12.60 31.37 21.79
C ASP A 610 -12.80 32.87 21.52
N ASP A 611 -12.45 33.35 20.33
CA ASP A 611 -12.66 34.72 19.87
C ASP A 611 -14.08 34.97 19.31
N GLY A 612 -14.95 33.95 19.31
CA GLY A 612 -16.28 34.01 18.72
C GLY A 612 -16.33 33.68 17.22
N SER A 613 -15.20 33.36 16.59
CA SER A 613 -15.18 32.83 15.23
C SER A 613 -15.89 31.47 15.16
N SER A 614 -16.33 31.10 13.96
CA SER A 614 -16.91 29.78 13.68
C SER A 614 -16.47 29.25 12.32
N ALA A 615 -16.35 27.94 12.19
CA ALA A 615 -16.05 27.28 10.93
C ALA A 615 -16.99 26.09 10.64
N SER A 616 -17.52 26.06 9.42
CA SER A 616 -18.29 24.94 8.87
C SER A 616 -17.48 24.24 7.78
N VAL A 617 -17.13 22.97 7.97
CA VAL A 617 -16.49 22.17 6.92
C VAL A 617 -17.51 21.16 6.39
N VAL A 618 -17.85 21.25 5.11
CA VAL A 618 -18.75 20.32 4.41
C VAL A 618 -17.92 19.46 3.47
N TYR A 619 -17.70 18.21 3.86
CA TYR A 619 -16.90 17.26 3.09
C TYR A 619 -17.79 16.19 2.45
N GLY A 620 -17.91 16.23 1.13
CA GLY A 620 -18.73 15.31 0.35
C GLY A 620 -17.90 14.25 -0.38
N GLY A 621 -17.98 13.01 0.10
CA GLY A 621 -17.44 11.84 -0.58
C GLY A 621 -18.40 11.19 -1.56
N LEU A 622 -19.66 11.64 -1.66
CA LEU A 622 -20.64 11.06 -2.59
C LEU A 622 -20.84 11.87 -3.88
N THR A 623 -19.95 12.82 -4.16
CA THR A 623 -20.14 13.79 -5.24
C THR A 623 -19.76 13.21 -6.62
N PRO A 624 -20.52 13.53 -7.68
CA PRO A 624 -20.22 13.04 -9.02
C PRO A 624 -18.96 13.70 -9.61
N PRO A 625 -18.31 13.06 -10.62
CA PRO A 625 -17.22 13.68 -11.37
C PRO A 625 -17.65 14.99 -12.04
N GLY A 626 -16.72 15.94 -12.17
CA GLY A 626 -16.93 17.21 -12.89
C GLY A 626 -17.41 18.40 -12.04
N ALA A 627 -17.86 18.17 -10.80
CA ALA A 627 -18.21 19.26 -9.90
C ALA A 627 -16.96 20.03 -9.42
N PRO A 628 -17.03 21.37 -9.23
CA PRO A 628 -15.92 22.16 -8.65
C PRO A 628 -15.53 21.63 -7.28
N LYS A 629 -14.23 21.33 -7.13
CA LYS A 629 -13.73 20.51 -6.02
C LYS A 629 -13.76 21.22 -4.68
N GLU A 630 -13.20 22.42 -4.59
CA GLU A 630 -12.98 23.12 -3.33
C GLU A 630 -13.54 24.55 -3.42
N LEU A 631 -14.31 24.96 -2.40
CA LEU A 631 -14.84 26.32 -2.24
C LEU A 631 -14.63 26.74 -0.79
N LEU A 632 -13.99 27.88 -0.59
CA LEU A 632 -13.74 28.46 0.72
C LEU A 632 -14.31 29.87 0.75
N GLU A 633 -15.17 30.15 1.73
CA GLU A 633 -15.79 31.45 1.94
C GLU A 633 -15.51 31.91 3.37
N VAL A 634 -15.17 33.19 3.53
CA VAL A 634 -14.89 33.79 4.83
C VAL A 634 -15.55 35.16 4.89
N ALA A 635 -16.19 35.48 6.02
CA ALA A 635 -16.76 36.80 6.27
C ALA A 635 -16.46 37.28 7.70
N GLY A 636 -16.21 38.57 7.87
CA GLY A 636 -15.98 39.21 9.15
C GLY A 636 -15.65 40.70 8.99
N ASP A 637 -16.15 41.53 9.91
CA ASP A 637 -15.86 42.97 10.01
C ASP A 637 -15.95 43.75 8.68
N GLY A 638 -17.08 43.63 7.97
CA GLY A 638 -17.33 44.33 6.72
C GLY A 638 -16.51 43.83 5.51
N VAL A 639 -15.78 42.72 5.68
CA VAL A 639 -15.08 42.00 4.61
C VAL A 639 -15.74 40.65 4.38
N ALA A 640 -15.95 40.29 3.12
CA ALA A 640 -16.22 38.91 2.72
C ALA A 640 -15.23 38.51 1.64
N ALA A 641 -14.90 37.22 1.56
CA ALA A 641 -14.01 36.71 0.53
C ALA A 641 -14.32 35.27 0.17
N ARG A 642 -14.02 34.90 -1.07
CA ARG A 642 -14.30 33.58 -1.65
C ARG A 642 -13.12 33.11 -2.48
N VAL A 643 -12.62 31.91 -2.19
CA VAL A 643 -11.67 31.18 -3.02
C VAL A 643 -12.40 30.05 -3.75
N ASP A 644 -12.34 30.05 -5.08
CA ASP A 644 -12.96 29.01 -5.94
C ASP A 644 -11.87 28.13 -6.57
N ASP A 645 -11.75 26.89 -6.06
CA ASP A 645 -10.80 25.84 -6.44
C ASP A 645 -9.36 26.35 -6.65
N PHE A 646 -8.92 27.31 -5.83
CA PHE A 646 -7.62 28.00 -5.93
C PHE A 646 -7.36 28.67 -7.28
N ARG A 647 -8.38 28.82 -8.13
CA ARG A 647 -8.30 29.51 -9.42
C ARG A 647 -8.60 30.99 -9.28
N THR A 648 -9.52 31.35 -8.40
CA THR A 648 -9.88 32.74 -8.15
C THR A 648 -9.99 33.01 -6.65
N LEU A 649 -9.66 34.24 -6.27
CA LEU A 649 -10.01 34.86 -4.99
C LEU A 649 -10.85 36.09 -5.31
N THR A 650 -12.06 36.18 -4.78
CA THR A 650 -12.87 37.40 -4.82
C THR A 650 -12.98 37.95 -3.40
N VAL A 651 -12.67 39.24 -3.22
CA VAL A 651 -12.78 39.95 -1.95
C VAL A 651 -13.80 41.08 -2.10
N TRP A 652 -14.80 41.11 -1.21
CA TRP A 652 -15.79 42.17 -1.09
C TRP A 652 -15.49 43.05 0.11
N ARG A 653 -15.40 44.37 -0.10
CA ARG A 653 -15.21 45.36 0.96
C ARG A 653 -15.81 46.70 0.52
N GLY A 654 -16.60 47.34 1.40
CA GLY A 654 -17.18 48.66 1.13
C GLY A 654 -18.03 48.72 -0.15
N GLY A 655 -18.82 47.67 -0.43
CA GLY A 655 -19.67 47.57 -1.61
C GLY A 655 -18.94 47.30 -2.94
N ARG A 656 -17.61 47.11 -2.92
CA ARG A 656 -16.80 46.78 -4.11
C ARG A 656 -16.31 45.35 -4.05
N ALA A 657 -16.14 44.73 -5.23
CA ALA A 657 -15.55 43.40 -5.38
C ALA A 657 -14.23 43.48 -6.16
N LYS A 658 -13.19 42.80 -5.67
CA LYS A 658 -11.92 42.62 -6.38
C LYS A 658 -11.67 41.13 -6.58
N THR A 659 -11.47 40.71 -7.83
CA THR A 659 -11.14 39.31 -8.15
C THR A 659 -9.71 39.20 -8.66
N THR A 660 -8.95 38.29 -8.05
CA THR A 660 -7.61 37.87 -8.47
C THR A 660 -7.69 36.46 -9.05
N THR A 661 -7.03 36.21 -10.17
CA THR A 661 -6.98 34.90 -10.84
C THR A 661 -5.58 34.30 -10.74
N TYR A 662 -5.51 33.01 -10.37
CA TYR A 662 -4.27 32.25 -10.21
C TYR A 662 -4.17 31.17 -11.28
N ARG A 663 -3.06 31.18 -12.05
CA ARG A 663 -2.82 30.17 -13.09
C ARG A 663 -2.47 28.82 -12.47
N GLY A 664 -3.10 27.75 -12.96
CA GLY A 664 -2.78 26.38 -12.57
C GLY A 664 -3.36 25.90 -11.23
N ALA A 665 -4.23 26.70 -10.58
CA ALA A 665 -4.83 26.38 -9.28
C ALA A 665 -3.79 25.96 -8.21
N PRO A 666 -2.80 26.83 -7.90
CA PRO A 666 -1.68 26.47 -7.04
C PRO A 666 -2.15 26.20 -5.60
N LYS A 667 -2.00 24.95 -5.16
CA LYS A 667 -2.42 24.49 -3.82
C LYS A 667 -1.34 24.64 -2.74
N GLY A 668 -0.24 25.35 -3.02
CA GLY A 668 0.75 25.74 -2.02
C GLY A 668 1.98 24.84 -1.84
N HIS A 669 2.04 23.63 -2.42
CA HIS A 669 3.19 22.72 -2.21
C HIS A 669 4.57 23.33 -2.54
N ALA A 670 4.67 24.16 -3.58
CA ALA A 670 5.93 24.81 -3.94
C ALA A 670 6.40 25.78 -2.85
N ALA A 671 5.50 26.63 -2.35
CA ALA A 671 5.79 27.58 -1.28
C ALA A 671 6.01 26.89 0.07
N GLU A 672 5.31 25.78 0.31
CA GLU A 672 5.54 24.89 1.45
C GLU A 672 6.97 24.32 1.45
N MET A 673 7.40 23.70 0.34
CA MET A 673 8.76 23.14 0.23
C MET A 673 9.83 24.22 0.33
N ARG A 674 9.61 25.40 -0.26
CA ARG A 674 10.50 26.55 -0.07
C ARG A 674 10.63 26.93 1.40
N THR A 675 9.50 27.00 2.10
CA THR A 675 9.48 27.35 3.52
C THR A 675 10.21 26.30 4.36
N LEU A 676 10.07 25.02 4.03
CA LEU A 676 10.85 23.95 4.65
C LEU A 676 12.36 24.18 4.47
N VAL A 677 12.83 24.49 3.26
CA VAL A 677 14.26 24.73 3.01
C VAL A 677 14.78 25.91 3.84
N ARG A 678 14.05 27.03 3.86
CA ARG A 678 14.39 28.22 4.66
C ARG A 678 14.42 27.92 6.15
N LEU A 679 13.42 27.18 6.63
CA LEU A 679 13.31 26.72 8.01
C LEU A 679 14.51 25.89 8.44
N VAL A 680 14.90 24.92 7.61
CA VAL A 680 16.05 24.03 7.90
C VAL A 680 17.36 24.81 7.87
N ARG A 681 17.50 25.85 7.05
CA ARG A 681 18.65 26.75 7.05
C ARG A 681 18.71 27.69 8.25
N GLY A 682 17.68 27.72 9.10
CA GLY A 682 17.59 28.66 10.21
C GLY A 682 17.37 30.10 9.75
N GLU A 683 16.84 30.30 8.54
CA GLU A 683 16.51 31.65 8.05
C GLU A 683 15.31 32.23 8.80
N SER A 684 15.32 33.54 9.03
CA SER A 684 14.14 34.25 9.54
C SER A 684 13.02 34.18 8.50
N LEU A 685 11.80 33.91 8.96
CA LEU A 685 10.60 33.92 8.14
C LEU A 685 9.84 35.23 8.39
N ASP A 686 9.16 35.75 7.38
CA ASP A 686 8.20 36.84 7.60
C ASP A 686 7.01 36.33 8.42
N THR A 687 6.28 37.24 9.07
CA THR A 687 5.20 36.92 10.01
C THR A 687 4.13 36.00 9.40
N GLY A 688 3.78 36.19 8.12
CA GLY A 688 2.80 35.36 7.40
C GLY A 688 3.32 33.94 7.14
N THR A 689 4.55 33.82 6.64
CA THR A 689 5.20 32.53 6.38
C THR A 689 5.49 31.76 7.67
N ALA A 690 5.93 32.45 8.73
CA ALA A 690 6.13 31.85 10.05
C ALA A 690 4.82 31.28 10.60
N ALA A 691 3.72 32.02 10.45
CA ALA A 691 2.41 31.54 10.85
C ALA A 691 1.95 30.32 10.04
N ALA A 692 2.20 30.30 8.74
CA ALA A 692 1.88 29.16 7.89
C ALA A 692 2.69 27.90 8.26
N ALA A 693 3.98 28.07 8.58
CA ALA A 693 4.89 26.98 8.95
C ALA A 693 4.75 26.48 10.39
N GLY A 694 4.03 27.20 11.25
CA GLY A 694 3.98 26.94 12.69
C GLY A 694 3.45 25.54 13.06
N PHE A 695 4.31 24.72 13.66
CA PHE A 695 3.97 23.34 14.05
C PHE A 695 2.94 23.26 15.18
N ALA A 696 2.93 24.21 16.12
CA ALA A 696 1.93 24.26 17.19
C ALA A 696 0.50 24.30 16.63
N SER A 697 0.25 25.14 15.62
CA SER A 697 -1.05 25.23 14.96
C SER A 697 -1.41 23.95 14.18
N ALA A 698 -0.43 23.25 13.62
CA ALA A 698 -0.63 21.95 12.99
C ALA A 698 -0.99 20.84 14.00
N LEU A 699 -0.35 20.84 15.18
CA LEU A 699 -0.71 19.94 16.29
C LEU A 699 -2.14 20.23 16.77
N GLU A 700 -2.52 21.50 16.92
CA GLU A 700 -3.88 21.90 17.30
C GLU A 700 -4.92 21.42 16.28
N SER A 701 -4.65 21.61 14.99
CA SER A 701 -5.52 21.16 13.90
C SER A 701 -5.67 19.63 13.89
N SER A 702 -4.59 18.90 14.20
CA SER A 702 -4.61 17.44 14.33
C SER A 702 -5.43 17.00 15.55
N LEU A 703 -5.29 17.69 16.70
CA LEU A 703 -6.10 17.44 17.90
C LEU A 703 -7.59 17.63 17.61
N VAL A 704 -7.97 18.76 17.01
CA VAL A 704 -9.38 19.05 16.65
C VAL A 704 -9.92 17.97 15.71
N THR A 705 -9.10 17.47 14.79
CA THR A 705 -9.52 16.41 13.87
C THR A 705 -9.72 15.06 14.60
N CYS A 706 -8.85 14.69 15.55
CA CYS A 706 -9.09 13.54 16.44
C CYS A 706 -10.38 13.72 17.27
N ARG A 707 -10.62 14.93 17.81
CA ARG A 707 -11.86 15.26 18.53
C ARG A 707 -13.09 15.24 17.63
N ALA A 708 -12.97 15.60 16.35
CA ALA A 708 -14.03 15.47 15.38
C ALA A 708 -14.39 13.99 15.13
N ALA A 709 -13.39 13.10 15.04
CA ALA A 709 -13.65 11.66 14.93
C ALA A 709 -14.38 11.13 16.17
N ARG A 710 -13.95 11.55 17.36
CA ARG A 710 -14.65 11.24 18.62
C ARG A 710 -16.08 11.78 18.64
N SER A 711 -16.29 13.02 18.21
CA SER A 711 -17.61 13.65 18.13
C SER A 711 -18.56 12.91 17.20
N LEU A 712 -18.03 12.39 16.09
CA LEU A 712 -18.78 11.58 15.13
C LEU A 712 -19.22 10.24 15.76
N THR A 713 -18.32 9.55 16.46
CA THR A 713 -18.63 8.28 17.14
C THR A 713 -19.57 8.45 18.33
N GLU A 714 -19.38 9.49 19.14
CA GLU A 714 -20.18 9.76 20.34
C GLU A 714 -21.47 10.57 20.06
N ASP A 715 -21.68 10.98 18.81
CA ASP A 715 -22.79 11.79 18.31
C ASP A 715 -23.09 13.07 19.12
N ARG A 716 -22.05 13.73 19.63
CA ARG A 716 -22.17 14.93 20.47
C ARG A 716 -21.02 15.92 20.25
N PRO A 717 -21.18 17.21 20.60
CA PRO A 717 -20.05 18.14 20.61
C PRO A 717 -18.96 17.70 21.59
N VAL A 718 -17.70 17.92 21.20
CA VAL A 718 -16.52 17.57 21.98
C VAL A 718 -15.66 18.82 22.19
N ASP A 719 -15.10 18.95 23.38
CA ASP A 719 -14.21 20.02 23.78
C ASP A 719 -12.82 19.87 23.12
N CYS A 720 -12.24 20.98 22.66
CA CYS A 720 -10.96 21.01 21.96
C CYS A 720 -9.78 21.41 22.85
N ALA A 721 -9.99 21.69 24.13
CA ALA A 721 -8.91 22.00 25.06
C ALA A 721 -7.90 20.83 25.13
N PRO A 722 -6.60 21.14 25.23
CA PRO A 722 -5.59 20.11 25.37
C PRO A 722 -5.81 19.32 26.65
N ALA A 723 -5.88 17.99 26.53
CA ALA A 723 -6.16 17.10 27.65
C ALA A 723 -4.99 16.99 28.64
N THR A 724 -3.77 17.36 28.22
CA THR A 724 -2.56 17.15 29.02
C THR A 724 -1.65 18.39 29.05
N PRO A 725 -0.86 18.56 30.14
CA PRO A 725 0.10 19.67 30.24
C PRO A 725 1.16 19.67 29.14
N ALA A 726 1.57 18.50 28.66
CA ALA A 726 2.57 18.36 27.60
C ALA A 726 2.05 18.96 26.28
N LEU A 727 0.82 18.60 25.91
CA LEU A 727 0.17 19.14 24.71
C LEU A 727 -0.11 20.64 24.88
N ALA A 728 -0.61 21.07 26.04
CA ALA A 728 -0.84 22.49 26.33
C ALA A 728 0.46 23.33 26.19
N LYS A 729 1.57 22.83 26.75
CA LYS A 729 2.89 23.46 26.64
C LYS A 729 3.38 23.54 25.19
N ALA A 730 3.24 22.46 24.42
CA ALA A 730 3.64 22.44 23.02
C ALA A 730 2.82 23.44 22.19
N LEU A 731 1.51 23.51 22.42
CA LEU A 731 0.63 24.43 21.71
C LEU A 731 0.88 25.91 22.08
N GLY A 732 1.39 26.18 23.28
CA GLY A 732 1.79 27.53 23.72
C GLY A 732 3.19 27.95 23.27
N ARG A 733 3.94 27.08 22.58
CA ARG A 733 5.30 27.37 22.13
C ARG A 733 5.26 28.37 20.95
N PRO A 734 6.14 29.40 20.93
CA PRO A 734 6.18 30.37 19.83
C PRO A 734 6.43 29.67 18.48
N GLN A 735 5.71 30.13 17.45
CA GLN A 735 5.53 29.39 16.21
C GLN A 735 6.81 29.21 15.40
N LEU A 736 7.72 30.20 15.39
CA LEU A 736 9.10 30.25 14.85
C LEU A 736 9.63 31.71 15.06
N PRO A 737 10.94 32.01 14.96
CA PRO A 737 11.42 33.40 14.96
C PRO A 737 10.93 34.12 13.69
N ALA A 738 9.95 34.99 13.85
CA ALA A 738 9.52 35.91 12.81
C ALA A 738 10.52 37.07 12.70
N ALA A 739 10.69 37.63 11.49
CA ALA A 739 11.32 38.93 11.33
C ALA A 739 10.56 39.94 12.22
N ALA A 740 11.27 40.69 13.06
CA ALA A 740 10.63 41.69 13.90
C ALA A 740 9.79 42.63 13.01
N ASP A 741 8.50 42.75 13.29
CA ASP A 741 7.64 43.72 12.61
C ASP A 741 8.31 45.09 12.78
N ALA A 742 8.75 45.68 11.67
CA ALA A 742 9.12 47.08 11.64
C ALA A 742 7.85 47.84 12.04
N GLY A 743 7.81 48.34 13.27
CA GLY A 743 6.72 49.17 13.75
C GLY A 743 6.49 50.33 12.78
N PRO A 744 5.28 50.91 12.75
CA PRO A 744 5.00 52.05 11.90
C PRO A 744 6.04 53.13 12.19
N ASP A 745 6.78 53.53 11.15
CA ASP A 745 7.69 54.66 11.21
C ASP A 745 6.91 55.88 11.75
N PRO A 746 7.29 56.42 12.92
CA PRO A 746 6.58 57.57 13.49
C PRO A 746 6.76 58.85 12.66
N ASP A 747 7.69 58.85 11.68
CA ASP A 747 7.93 60.00 10.81
C ASP A 747 7.33 59.75 9.42
N GLY A 748 6.05 60.11 9.26
CA GLY A 748 5.32 60.06 8.01
C GLY A 748 5.97 60.85 6.87
N ARG A 749 6.89 60.20 6.13
CA ARG A 749 7.31 60.62 4.79
C ARG A 749 6.83 59.61 3.77
N ALA A 750 5.81 60.03 3.03
CA ALA A 750 5.29 59.30 1.89
C ALA A 750 6.32 59.29 0.76
N ASP A 751 7.13 58.23 0.69
CA ASP A 751 7.91 57.94 -0.51
C ASP A 751 6.99 57.31 -1.56
N SER A 752 6.62 58.13 -2.54
CA SER A 752 5.91 57.75 -3.74
C SER A 752 6.72 56.72 -4.54
N LEU A 753 6.17 55.52 -4.72
CA LEU A 753 6.66 54.54 -5.69
C LEU A 753 6.48 55.10 -7.13
N PRO A 754 7.47 54.96 -8.03
CA PRO A 754 7.36 55.42 -9.40
C PRO A 754 6.38 54.53 -10.20
N SER A 755 5.58 55.19 -11.03
CA SER A 755 4.57 54.54 -11.88
C SER A 755 5.20 53.62 -12.92
N ALA A 756 4.62 52.43 -13.09
CA ALA A 756 4.90 51.53 -14.19
C ALA A 756 4.43 52.13 -15.53
N ALA A 757 5.34 52.85 -16.20
CA ALA A 757 5.35 53.04 -17.64
C ALA A 757 6.82 52.95 -18.08
N GLU A 758 7.06 52.34 -19.24
CA GLU A 758 8.37 52.09 -19.86
C GLU A 758 9.10 50.82 -19.40
N VAL A 759 8.72 49.67 -19.97
CA VAL A 759 9.62 48.86 -20.82
C VAL A 759 8.74 48.12 -21.83
N ARG A 760 8.94 48.40 -23.12
CA ARG A 760 8.46 47.59 -24.26
C ARG A 760 9.32 46.37 -24.45
#